data_AF-A0A7X3VHA9-F1
#
_entry.id   AF-A0A7X3VHA9-F1
#
_cell.length_a   1.000
_cell.length_b   1.000
_cell.length_c   1.000
_cell.angle_alpha   90.00
_cell.angle_beta   90.00
_cell.angle_gamma   90.00
#
_symmetry.space_group_name_H-M   'P 1'
#
loop_
_entity.id
_entity.type
_entity.pdbx_description
1 polymer ?
#
loop_
_entity_poly.entity_id
_entity_poly.type
_entity_poly.pdbx_seq_one_letter_code
_entity_poly.pdbx_strand_id
1 'polypeptide(L)'
;MRQTLVTLVLFLLPLSSGSAVLNCDMSAYQEQQGLQARLDNDTLSVLWTGERGASLRLDFGIDGTQPVIRQMAVRGPDWSWKPVATGLKPDFLVTSGVRRISHQQLNPIRDLGQPITPAVIEKEKWKVFWDAPLRVPGLEGVNTDLPRRDDEIRRSPATYNATSCKVKTDGARIEVSFPGLSMGIFSGRLQYTVYRGTNLIRQEVIAKTDEPSVAYKYRAGLKGFATEGSRVRWRDTSRAWQKYEFGGAVNEGPVALRARNRLGLIETPNGTLAFFPPSHKFFWAREIELNLGYVWYRMDNEGSFSAGVRHADYEEMFRPYGVSDELWGKRVNQSRRFALGNFAMYNAPPGTWQRMAAYFYLSPASGEETQRAVLAFTHNDQFKPLKGYQVAVSHFHTHFAEQLLDAGTLDFRPPWLPAFRALGINIAMMSDFHGDGTPDDSGDMRYNDLDSYFKACARHSDREFLLMPGEEPNAHIGGHYTAVFPKPVYWTKVRLAGQPFVEDHPKFGKVYRTGSAKDMLELLELERGLIWQAHPRTKGSTPYPDAIRETAHFNSDRYLGGAYQSLPADLSEKRICEARCIGVLDDMNNWSGPKYLVSEGDTYMKFPEDEIYGELLVNYIKVDPLPRFNEDWSPITRAMRAGDFFVTSGEVLISEYAVEGSGDDRTISAQVEWTFPLDFVEVVWGDGKTVNRQIISTTDLAPHSSKRFRIPIRTQGKKWVRFAAFDSAGNGALAQPVHF
;
A
#
# COMPACT_ATOMS: atom_id res chain seq x y z
N MET A 1 -14.89 87.76 -23.17
CA MET A 1 -14.93 86.46 -23.85
C MET A 1 -13.51 86.03 -24.19
N ARG A 2 -12.98 85.01 -23.49
CA ARG A 2 -11.81 84.23 -23.93
C ARG A 2 -11.79 82.94 -23.11
N GLN A 3 -12.01 81.81 -23.78
CA GLN A 3 -12.01 80.47 -23.22
C GLN A 3 -10.60 80.08 -22.80
N THR A 4 -10.46 79.57 -21.58
CA THR A 4 -9.20 79.05 -21.04
C THR A 4 -9.06 77.58 -21.43
N LEU A 5 -8.09 77.28 -22.31
CA LEU A 5 -7.70 75.92 -22.66
C LEU A 5 -6.88 75.33 -21.50
N VAL A 6 -7.36 74.27 -20.86
CA VAL A 6 -6.60 73.49 -19.87
C VAL A 6 -5.98 72.30 -20.60
N THR A 7 -4.67 72.35 -20.82
CA THR A 7 -3.87 71.26 -21.40
C THR A 7 -3.57 70.24 -20.31
N LEU A 8 -4.22 69.07 -20.37
CA LEU A 8 -3.95 67.93 -19.49
C LEU A 8 -2.70 67.19 -20.01
N VAL A 9 -1.57 67.35 -19.33
CA VAL A 9 -0.33 66.59 -19.59
C VAL A 9 -0.46 65.22 -18.90
N LEU A 10 -0.74 64.17 -19.69
CA LEU A 10 -0.65 62.78 -19.23
C LEU A 10 0.83 62.40 -19.12
N PHE A 11 1.34 62.24 -17.90
CA PHE A 11 2.61 61.55 -17.67
C PHE A 11 2.39 60.04 -17.82
N LEU A 12 2.80 59.48 -18.97
CA LEU A 12 2.99 58.05 -19.16
C LEU A 12 4.25 57.62 -18.37
N LEU A 13 4.04 57.19 -17.13
CA LEU A 13 5.05 56.43 -16.39
C LEU A 13 5.17 55.04 -17.02
N PRO A 14 6.37 54.57 -17.42
CA PRO A 14 6.56 53.18 -17.80
C PRO A 14 6.39 52.33 -16.55
N LEU A 15 5.28 51.59 -16.45
CA LEU A 15 5.16 50.46 -15.54
C LEU A 15 6.19 49.41 -15.96
N SER A 16 7.37 49.53 -15.36
CA SER A 16 8.39 48.49 -15.42
C SER A 16 7.87 47.34 -14.56
N SER A 17 7.15 46.40 -15.17
CA SER A 17 6.89 45.10 -14.57
C SER A 17 8.24 44.35 -14.50
N GLY A 18 9.06 44.67 -13.51
CA GLY A 18 10.25 43.87 -13.23
C GLY A 18 9.77 42.45 -12.92
N SER A 19 10.14 41.48 -13.77
CA SER A 19 9.97 40.07 -13.40
C SER A 19 10.68 39.89 -12.07
N ALA A 20 9.93 39.49 -11.03
CA ALA A 20 10.50 39.28 -9.72
C ALA A 20 11.57 38.19 -9.84
N VAL A 21 12.82 38.54 -9.53
CA VAL A 21 13.95 37.60 -9.56
C VAL A 21 13.60 36.41 -8.66
N LEU A 22 13.67 35.20 -9.22
CA LEU A 22 13.43 33.99 -8.45
C LEU A 22 14.62 33.81 -7.50
N ASN A 23 14.36 33.80 -6.20
CA ASN A 23 15.38 33.49 -5.21
C ASN A 23 15.30 32.00 -4.82
N CYS A 24 16.40 31.28 -4.94
CA CYS A 24 16.50 29.90 -4.49
C CYS A 24 17.73 29.70 -3.61
N ASP A 25 17.52 29.10 -2.43
CA ASP A 25 18.61 28.66 -1.56
C ASP A 25 19.30 27.43 -2.17
N MET A 26 20.53 27.65 -2.64
CA MET A 26 21.39 26.64 -3.25
C MET A 26 22.43 26.08 -2.28
N SER A 27 22.38 26.43 -0.98
CA SER A 27 23.44 26.06 -0.02
C SER A 27 23.60 24.56 0.20
N ALA A 28 22.52 23.78 0.00
CA ALA A 28 22.52 22.32 0.07
C ALA A 28 22.62 21.63 -1.31
N TYR A 29 22.77 22.40 -2.38
CA TYR A 29 22.98 21.88 -3.72
C TYR A 29 24.46 21.61 -3.96
N GLN A 30 24.74 20.44 -4.53
CA GLN A 30 26.05 20.04 -5.01
C GLN A 30 25.89 19.59 -6.46
N GLU A 31 26.59 20.26 -7.37
CA GLU A 31 26.58 19.89 -8.78
C GLU A 31 27.18 18.50 -8.98
N GLN A 32 26.55 17.69 -9.85
CA GLN A 32 27.06 16.39 -10.24
C GLN A 32 26.89 16.18 -11.75
N GLN A 33 27.73 15.32 -12.33
CA GLN A 33 27.55 14.91 -13.71
C GLN A 33 26.19 14.23 -13.88
N GLY A 34 25.46 14.66 -14.92
CA GLY A 34 24.12 14.15 -15.25
C GLY A 34 23.04 14.54 -14.25
N LEU A 35 23.29 15.51 -13.36
CA LEU A 35 22.33 16.01 -12.38
C LEU A 35 22.74 17.43 -11.94
N GLN A 36 22.14 18.43 -12.58
CA GLN A 36 22.52 19.83 -12.47
C GLN A 36 21.31 20.72 -12.20
N ALA A 37 21.50 21.76 -11.41
CA ALA A 37 20.54 22.84 -11.20
C ALA A 37 21.22 24.19 -11.44
N ARG A 38 20.57 25.08 -12.19
CA ARG A 38 21.04 26.43 -12.48
C ARG A 38 19.91 27.44 -12.31
N LEU A 39 20.17 28.47 -11.52
CA LEU A 39 19.28 29.62 -11.37
C LEU A 39 19.71 30.70 -12.37
N ASP A 40 18.78 31.15 -13.22
CA ASP A 40 18.99 32.25 -14.16
C ASP A 40 17.78 33.18 -14.14
N ASN A 41 17.98 34.43 -13.70
CA ASN A 41 16.95 35.44 -13.49
C ASN A 41 15.72 34.94 -12.69
N ASP A 42 14.64 34.59 -13.39
CA ASP A 42 13.36 34.18 -12.82
C ASP A 42 13.09 32.68 -12.97
N THR A 43 14.08 31.91 -13.42
CA THR A 43 13.93 30.49 -13.74
C THR A 43 15.01 29.64 -13.06
N LEU A 44 14.57 28.59 -12.35
CA LEU A 44 15.45 27.51 -11.89
C LEU A 44 15.34 26.33 -12.87
N SER A 45 16.40 26.10 -13.64
CA SER A 45 16.52 24.96 -14.55
C SER A 45 17.18 23.77 -13.86
N VAL A 46 16.50 22.64 -13.84
CA VAL A 46 17.04 21.35 -13.38
C VAL A 46 17.20 20.43 -14.59
N LEU A 47 18.43 19.99 -14.84
CA LEU A 47 18.80 19.09 -15.92
C LEU A 47 19.30 17.77 -15.34
N TRP A 48 18.82 16.65 -15.87
CA TRP A 48 19.33 15.35 -15.46
C TRP A 48 19.36 14.33 -16.60
N THR A 49 20.22 13.33 -16.42
CA THR A 49 20.30 12.15 -17.27
C THR A 49 19.31 11.11 -16.75
N GLY A 50 18.30 10.80 -17.54
CA GLY A 50 17.30 9.79 -17.28
C GLY A 50 17.68 8.40 -17.79
N GLU A 51 16.67 7.55 -17.96
CA GLU A 51 16.83 6.18 -18.44
C GLU A 51 17.40 6.16 -19.87
N ARG A 52 18.25 5.18 -20.18
CA ARG A 52 18.91 5.02 -21.49
C ARG A 52 19.63 6.29 -21.98
N GLY A 53 20.10 7.13 -21.04
CA GLY A 53 20.84 8.35 -21.37
C GLY A 53 19.97 9.53 -21.83
N ALA A 54 18.64 9.45 -21.68
CA ALA A 54 17.74 10.56 -22.00
C ALA A 54 18.18 11.84 -21.28
N SER A 55 18.20 12.98 -21.97
CA SER A 55 18.45 14.28 -21.34
C SER A 55 17.13 14.98 -21.10
N LEU A 56 16.88 15.34 -19.83
CA LEU A 56 15.60 15.84 -19.35
C LEU A 56 15.80 17.19 -18.67
N ARG A 57 14.81 18.08 -18.79
CA ARG A 57 14.82 19.40 -18.16
C ARG A 57 13.47 19.76 -17.55
N LEU A 58 13.52 20.30 -16.34
CA LEU A 58 12.42 20.99 -15.68
C LEU A 58 12.84 22.43 -15.40
N ASP A 59 12.04 23.38 -15.87
CA ASP A 59 12.23 24.80 -15.60
C ASP A 59 11.15 25.26 -14.62
N PHE A 60 11.54 25.67 -13.43
CA PHE A 60 10.65 26.13 -12.37
C PHE A 60 10.63 27.65 -12.24
N GLY A 61 9.53 28.20 -11.75
CA GLY A 61 9.39 29.61 -11.41
C GLY A 61 8.36 29.84 -10.30
N ILE A 62 8.12 31.11 -9.98
CA ILE A 62 7.02 31.55 -9.13
C ILE A 62 6.25 32.66 -9.86
N ASP A 63 4.95 32.47 -10.06
CA ASP A 63 4.03 33.51 -10.57
C ASP A 63 3.27 34.15 -9.41
N GLY A 64 3.64 35.39 -9.07
CA GLY A 64 3.16 36.04 -7.86
C GLY A 64 3.64 35.27 -6.63
N THR A 65 2.77 34.42 -6.07
CA THR A 65 3.09 33.54 -4.93
C THR A 65 2.96 32.05 -5.24
N GLN A 66 2.61 31.71 -6.48
CA GLN A 66 2.30 30.35 -6.93
C GLN A 66 3.54 29.73 -7.58
N PRO A 67 4.07 28.61 -7.06
CA PRO A 67 5.06 27.80 -7.78
C PRO A 67 4.49 27.29 -9.09
N VAL A 68 5.29 27.32 -10.15
CA VAL A 68 4.92 26.88 -11.50
C VAL A 68 6.05 26.08 -12.15
N ILE A 69 5.69 25.23 -13.09
CA ILE A 69 6.62 24.59 -14.01
C ILE A 69 6.49 25.32 -15.33
N ARG A 70 7.47 26.17 -15.64
CA ARG A 70 7.56 26.93 -16.89
C ARG A 70 7.59 25.97 -18.07
N GLN A 71 8.40 24.92 -17.97
CA GLN A 71 8.58 23.96 -19.04
C GLN A 71 9.02 22.59 -18.50
N MET A 72 8.46 21.53 -19.10
CA MET A 72 9.01 20.18 -19.08
C MET A 72 9.54 19.89 -20.48
N ALA A 73 10.83 19.58 -20.62
CA ALA A 73 11.43 19.34 -21.92
C ALA A 73 12.28 18.07 -21.94
N VAL A 74 12.28 17.44 -23.11
CA VAL A 74 13.11 16.28 -23.44
C VAL A 74 14.05 16.66 -24.56
N ARG A 75 15.23 16.04 -24.62
CA ARG A 75 16.14 16.22 -25.75
C ARG A 75 15.84 15.19 -26.84
N GLY A 76 15.56 15.67 -28.05
CA GLY A 76 15.30 14.80 -29.21
C GLY A 76 16.59 14.17 -29.76
N PRO A 77 16.47 13.22 -30.72
CA PRO A 77 17.61 12.61 -31.41
C PRO A 77 18.51 13.63 -32.13
N ASP A 78 17.94 14.77 -32.50
CA ASP A 78 18.59 15.93 -33.13
C ASP A 78 19.32 16.85 -32.13
N TRP A 79 19.45 16.41 -30.86
CA TRP A 79 20.07 17.16 -29.77
C TRP A 79 19.42 18.51 -29.43
N SER A 80 18.21 18.78 -29.96
CA SER A 80 17.40 19.95 -29.63
C SER A 80 16.50 19.69 -28.42
N TRP A 81 16.21 20.74 -27.65
CA TRP A 81 15.24 20.67 -26.56
C TRP A 81 13.82 20.81 -27.10
N LYS A 82 12.97 19.82 -26.83
CA LYS A 82 11.57 19.80 -27.26
C LYS A 82 10.65 19.92 -26.03
N PRO A 83 9.84 20.98 -25.93
CA PRO A 83 8.90 21.15 -24.83
C PRO A 83 7.78 20.11 -24.92
N VAL A 84 7.63 19.25 -23.92
CA VAL A 84 6.50 18.31 -23.82
C VAL A 84 5.28 19.02 -23.24
N ALA A 85 5.49 19.90 -22.26
CA ALA A 85 4.44 20.71 -21.65
C ALA A 85 5.02 22.03 -21.11
N THR A 86 4.19 23.08 -21.04
CA THR A 86 4.60 24.43 -20.62
C THR A 86 3.54 25.09 -19.75
N GLY A 87 3.95 25.99 -18.87
CA GLY A 87 3.03 26.83 -18.07
C GLY A 87 2.18 26.06 -17.06
N LEU A 88 2.67 24.93 -16.55
CA LEU A 88 1.91 24.06 -15.67
C LEU A 88 1.92 24.59 -14.23
N LYS A 89 0.82 24.33 -13.53
CA LYS A 89 0.67 24.63 -12.10
C LYS A 89 0.33 23.35 -11.33
N PRO A 90 0.79 23.18 -10.08
CA PRO A 90 0.36 22.08 -9.23
C PRO A 90 -1.15 22.18 -8.92
N ASP A 91 -1.87 21.06 -9.01
CA ASP A 91 -3.28 20.91 -8.59
C ASP A 91 -3.33 19.88 -7.46
N PHE A 92 -3.43 20.37 -6.23
CA PHE A 92 -3.62 19.55 -5.04
C PHE A 92 -4.93 19.92 -4.35
N LEU A 93 -5.60 18.90 -3.83
CA LEU A 93 -6.77 19.04 -2.98
C LEU A 93 -6.74 17.97 -1.89
N VAL A 94 -7.01 18.38 -0.65
CA VAL A 94 -7.29 17.45 0.45
C VAL A 94 -8.76 17.48 0.80
N THR A 95 -9.29 16.29 1.08
CA THR A 95 -10.55 16.13 1.78
C THR A 95 -10.26 15.51 3.14
N SER A 96 -10.66 16.18 4.22
CA SER A 96 -10.52 15.69 5.59
C SER A 96 -11.88 15.45 6.24
N GLY A 97 -11.95 14.46 7.12
CA GLY A 97 -13.05 14.18 8.03
C GLY A 97 -12.53 13.83 9.42
N VAL A 98 -13.45 13.49 10.33
CA VAL A 98 -13.12 13.16 11.72
C VAL A 98 -12.97 11.65 11.90
N ARG A 99 -11.78 11.21 12.31
CA ARG A 99 -11.43 9.84 12.69
C ARG A 99 -12.21 9.41 13.93
N ARG A 100 -12.83 8.24 13.89
CA ARG A 100 -13.56 7.66 15.03
C ARG A 100 -13.19 6.20 15.22
N ILE A 101 -13.15 5.76 16.47
CA ILE A 101 -12.94 4.34 16.78
C ILE A 101 -14.18 3.51 16.40
N SER A 102 -13.99 2.24 16.07
CA SER A 102 -15.08 1.32 15.76
C SER A 102 -15.51 0.51 16.98
N HIS A 103 -16.77 0.09 17.03
CA HIS A 103 -17.23 -0.89 18.02
C HIS A 103 -16.50 -2.24 17.89
N GLN A 104 -16.10 -2.62 16.66
CA GLN A 104 -15.31 -3.82 16.42
C GLN A 104 -13.98 -3.81 17.19
N GLN A 105 -13.29 -2.67 17.26
CA GLN A 105 -12.05 -2.54 18.05
C GLN A 105 -12.30 -2.49 19.55
N LEU A 106 -13.43 -1.92 19.98
CA LEU A 106 -13.76 -1.78 21.40
C LEU A 106 -14.19 -3.10 22.04
N ASN A 107 -14.88 -3.96 21.31
CA ASN A 107 -15.38 -5.24 21.83
C ASN A 107 -14.29 -6.12 22.47
N PRO A 108 -13.16 -6.45 21.81
CA PRO A 108 -12.13 -7.29 22.43
C PRO A 108 -11.49 -6.66 23.66
N ILE A 109 -11.47 -5.32 23.78
CA ILE A 109 -11.01 -4.63 24.99
C ILE A 109 -12.01 -4.85 26.15
N ARG A 110 -13.31 -4.80 25.87
CA ARG A 110 -14.37 -5.10 26.85
C ARG A 110 -14.33 -6.55 27.30
N ASP A 111 -14.12 -7.47 26.36
CA ASP A 111 -14.08 -8.91 26.65
C ASP A 111 -12.91 -9.28 27.58
N LEU A 112 -11.82 -8.49 27.54
CA LEU A 112 -10.71 -8.58 28.49
C LEU A 112 -10.97 -7.87 29.83
N GLY A 113 -12.16 -7.31 30.04
CA GLY A 113 -12.51 -6.55 31.25
C GLY A 113 -11.73 -5.23 31.40
N GLN A 114 -11.10 -4.73 30.33
CA GLN A 114 -10.33 -3.49 30.38
C GLN A 114 -11.25 -2.27 30.26
N PRO A 115 -11.03 -1.20 31.04
CA PRO A 115 -11.87 -0.01 31.00
C PRO A 115 -11.67 0.77 29.69
N ILE A 116 -12.76 1.10 29.00
CA ILE A 116 -12.74 2.01 27.85
C ILE A 116 -12.80 3.45 28.36
N THR A 117 -11.61 4.02 28.60
CA THR A 117 -11.46 5.43 28.99
C THR A 117 -11.27 6.33 27.76
N PRO A 118 -11.47 7.66 27.88
CA PRO A 118 -11.14 8.59 26.80
C PRO A 118 -9.69 8.47 26.30
N ALA A 119 -8.73 8.16 27.20
CA ALA A 119 -7.33 7.94 26.83
C ALA A 119 -7.13 6.69 25.96
N VAL A 120 -7.88 5.61 26.23
CA VAL A 120 -7.88 4.40 25.40
C VAL A 120 -8.46 4.72 24.01
N ILE A 121 -9.57 5.45 23.95
CA ILE A 121 -10.17 5.89 22.68
C ILE A 121 -9.18 6.73 21.88
N GLU A 122 -8.54 7.72 22.52
CA GLU A 122 -7.57 8.61 21.87
C GLU A 122 -6.39 7.85 21.28
N LYS A 123 -5.88 6.83 21.99
CA LYS A 123 -4.78 5.98 21.55
C LYS A 123 -5.19 5.05 20.41
N GLU A 124 -6.33 4.37 20.54
CA GLU A 124 -6.70 3.24 19.67
C GLU A 124 -7.47 3.67 18.40
N LYS A 125 -8.06 4.88 18.35
CA LYS A 125 -8.73 5.39 17.15
C LYS A 125 -7.80 5.50 15.94
N TRP A 126 -6.51 5.73 16.16
CA TRP A 126 -5.49 5.79 15.10
C TRP A 126 -5.22 4.43 14.47
N LYS A 127 -5.76 3.35 15.03
CA LYS A 127 -5.64 1.99 14.50
C LYS A 127 -6.91 1.53 13.78
N VAL A 128 -7.93 2.38 13.64
CA VAL A 128 -9.24 1.95 13.12
C VAL A 128 -9.19 1.53 11.64
N PHE A 129 -9.90 0.43 11.37
CA PHE A 129 -10.14 -0.07 10.02
C PHE A 129 -11.54 0.26 9.50
N TRP A 130 -12.55 -0.06 10.31
CA TRP A 130 -13.94 0.24 10.04
C TRP A 130 -14.25 1.68 10.44
N ASP A 131 -13.92 2.58 9.54
CA ASP A 131 -14.31 3.98 9.59
C ASP A 131 -14.61 4.47 8.16
N ALA A 132 -15.61 5.32 8.01
CA ALA A 132 -15.94 5.99 6.75
C ALA A 132 -16.14 7.49 7.01
N PRO A 133 -15.04 8.27 7.17
CA PRO A 133 -15.08 9.64 7.67
C PRO A 133 -15.94 10.62 6.86
N LEU A 134 -16.14 10.34 5.57
CA LEU A 134 -16.87 11.20 4.64
C LEU A 134 -18.35 10.81 4.48
N ARG A 135 -18.81 9.73 5.12
CA ARG A 135 -20.19 9.26 5.00
C ARG A 135 -21.06 9.92 6.06
N VAL A 136 -22.03 10.71 5.63
CA VAL A 136 -23.05 11.33 6.49
C VAL A 136 -24.37 10.59 6.28
N PRO A 137 -25.09 10.18 7.35
CA PRO A 137 -24.77 10.32 8.78
C PRO A 137 -23.80 9.26 9.34
N GLY A 138 -23.22 8.42 8.48
CA GLY A 138 -22.42 7.26 8.87
C GLY A 138 -23.26 5.99 8.93
N LEU A 139 -22.61 4.84 9.19
CA LEU A 139 -23.29 3.54 9.27
C LEU A 139 -23.57 3.20 10.74
N GLU A 140 -24.87 3.08 11.08
CA GLU A 140 -25.32 2.75 12.44
C GLU A 140 -24.65 1.47 12.97
N GLY A 141 -24.24 1.50 14.24
CA GLY A 141 -23.62 0.36 14.91
C GLY A 141 -22.17 0.06 14.51
N VAL A 142 -21.52 0.91 13.70
CA VAL A 142 -20.11 0.73 13.32
C VAL A 142 -19.16 1.56 14.18
N ASN A 143 -19.32 2.89 14.20
CA ASN A 143 -18.46 3.82 14.93
C ASN A 143 -19.16 4.41 16.14
N THR A 144 -18.37 4.87 17.11
CA THR A 144 -18.88 5.70 18.20
C THR A 144 -19.32 7.08 17.70
N ASP A 145 -20.11 7.78 18.50
CA ASP A 145 -20.43 9.20 18.35
C ASP A 145 -21.15 9.59 17.04
N LEU A 146 -21.88 8.65 16.43
CA LEU A 146 -22.76 8.91 15.27
C LEU A 146 -24.04 9.66 15.69
N PRO A 147 -24.67 10.46 14.80
CA PRO A 147 -24.35 10.62 13.38
C PRO A 147 -23.16 11.55 13.11
N ARG A 148 -22.48 11.31 11.98
CA ARG A 148 -21.59 12.28 11.32
C ARG A 148 -22.41 13.43 10.76
N ARG A 149 -21.79 14.59 10.60
CA ARG A 149 -22.41 15.80 10.06
C ARG A 149 -21.60 16.34 8.87
N ASP A 150 -22.26 17.07 7.98
CA ASP A 150 -21.60 17.64 6.79
C ASP A 150 -20.48 18.64 7.15
N ASP A 151 -20.59 19.36 8.27
CA ASP A 151 -19.59 20.32 8.75
C ASP A 151 -18.28 19.67 9.22
N GLU A 152 -18.28 18.34 9.42
CA GLU A 152 -17.05 17.58 9.71
C GLU A 152 -16.18 17.38 8.47
N ILE A 153 -16.73 17.56 7.26
CA ILE A 153 -16.04 17.31 6.00
C ILE A 153 -15.53 18.61 5.41
N ARG A 154 -14.21 18.72 5.27
CA ARG A 154 -13.56 19.91 4.68
C ARG A 154 -12.86 19.50 3.38
N ARG A 155 -13.15 20.22 2.30
CA ARG A 155 -12.49 20.08 0.99
C ARG A 155 -11.70 21.34 0.73
N SER A 156 -10.39 21.22 0.59
CA SER A 156 -9.51 22.38 0.48
C SER A 156 -8.48 22.19 -0.62
N PRO A 157 -8.54 22.98 -1.71
CA PRO A 157 -7.44 23.04 -2.66
C PRO A 157 -6.20 23.66 -2.01
N ALA A 158 -5.02 23.34 -2.52
CA ALA A 158 -3.78 23.97 -2.07
C ALA A 158 -3.73 25.44 -2.51
N THR A 159 -3.29 26.31 -1.60
CA THR A 159 -2.90 27.69 -1.85
C THR A 159 -1.42 27.86 -1.51
N TYR A 160 -0.80 28.87 -2.11
CA TYR A 160 0.64 29.05 -2.05
C TYR A 160 0.98 30.50 -1.74
N ASN A 161 1.88 30.67 -0.78
CA ASN A 161 2.57 31.92 -0.46
C ASN A 161 4.09 31.72 -0.64
N ALA A 162 4.50 31.15 -1.76
CA ALA A 162 5.91 30.88 -2.03
C ALA A 162 6.60 32.16 -2.51
N THR A 163 7.67 32.55 -1.84
CA THR A 163 8.50 33.72 -2.18
C THR A 163 9.90 33.33 -2.63
N SER A 164 10.26 32.06 -2.45
CA SER A 164 11.57 31.50 -2.76
C SER A 164 11.47 29.99 -2.92
N CYS A 165 12.55 29.37 -3.41
CA CYS A 165 12.70 27.92 -3.42
C CYS A 165 13.96 27.46 -2.66
N LYS A 166 14.09 26.16 -2.43
CA LYS A 166 15.31 25.53 -1.88
C LYS A 166 15.71 24.35 -2.76
N VAL A 167 17.00 24.21 -3.04
CA VAL A 167 17.55 23.14 -3.85
C VAL A 167 18.53 22.33 -3.03
N LYS A 168 18.36 21.01 -3.04
CA LYS A 168 19.21 20.06 -2.33
C LYS A 168 19.63 18.93 -3.25
N THR A 169 20.92 18.56 -3.20
CA THR A 169 21.41 17.30 -3.77
C THR A 169 21.42 16.25 -2.66
N ASP A 170 20.87 15.07 -2.93
CA ASP A 170 20.86 13.93 -2.01
C ASP A 170 21.20 12.66 -2.78
N GLY A 171 22.44 12.20 -2.69
CA GLY A 171 22.91 11.09 -3.53
C GLY A 171 22.76 11.40 -5.03
N ALA A 172 21.95 10.61 -5.72
CA ALA A 172 21.67 10.69 -7.15
C ALA A 172 20.34 11.42 -7.48
N ARG A 173 19.81 12.24 -6.56
CA ARG A 173 18.58 13.03 -6.77
C ARG A 173 18.76 14.52 -6.44
N ILE A 174 17.98 15.36 -7.12
CA ILE A 174 17.78 16.78 -6.77
C ILE A 174 16.37 16.95 -6.21
N GLU A 175 16.26 17.60 -5.06
CA GLU A 175 15.01 18.02 -4.41
C GLU A 175 14.87 19.54 -4.56
N VAL A 176 13.75 19.99 -5.16
CA VAL A 176 13.36 21.40 -5.25
C VAL A 176 12.12 21.64 -4.41
N SER A 177 12.24 22.46 -3.37
CA SER A 177 11.18 22.73 -2.40
C SER A 177 10.67 24.18 -2.49
N PHE A 178 9.35 24.36 -2.40
CA PHE A 178 8.67 25.64 -2.33
C PHE A 178 7.88 25.74 -1.02
N PRO A 179 8.43 26.38 0.02
CA PRO A 179 7.72 26.64 1.28
C PRO A 179 6.51 27.57 1.09
N GLY A 180 5.62 27.59 2.09
CA GLY A 180 4.46 28.49 2.10
C GLY A 180 3.20 27.88 1.50
N LEU A 181 3.10 26.54 1.47
CA LEU A 181 1.86 25.85 1.10
C LEU A 181 0.89 25.81 2.28
N SER A 182 -0.36 26.12 2.00
CA SER A 182 -1.50 25.85 2.88
C SER A 182 -2.53 25.01 2.12
N MET A 183 -3.16 24.04 2.78
CA MET A 183 -4.17 23.18 2.17
C MET A 183 -5.19 22.76 3.22
N GLY A 184 -6.14 23.66 3.47
CA GLY A 184 -7.11 23.51 4.57
C GLY A 184 -6.40 23.54 5.91
N ILE A 185 -6.51 22.43 6.64
CA ILE A 185 -5.89 22.23 7.97
C ILE A 185 -4.39 21.93 7.91
N PHE A 186 -3.84 21.73 6.71
CA PHE A 186 -2.44 21.41 6.51
C PHE A 186 -1.62 22.64 6.14
N SER A 187 -0.40 22.73 6.68
CA SER A 187 0.61 23.71 6.28
C SER A 187 1.96 23.04 6.02
N GLY A 188 2.71 23.54 5.04
CA GLY A 188 3.99 22.94 4.67
C GLY A 188 4.59 23.47 3.38
N ARG A 189 5.02 22.55 2.52
CA ARG A 189 5.70 22.87 1.26
C ARG A 189 5.27 21.95 0.12
N LEU A 190 5.41 22.46 -1.10
CA LEU A 190 5.46 21.65 -2.31
C LEU A 190 6.90 21.24 -2.58
N GLN A 191 7.13 20.01 -3.03
CA GLN A 191 8.45 19.51 -3.37
C GLN A 191 8.40 18.74 -4.70
N TYR A 192 9.42 18.93 -5.53
CA TYR A 192 9.70 18.12 -6.70
C TYR A 192 11.03 17.40 -6.49
N THR A 193 11.08 16.12 -6.85
CA THR A 193 12.31 15.33 -6.83
C THR A 193 12.53 14.69 -8.21
N VAL A 194 13.72 14.85 -8.76
CA VAL A 194 14.18 14.15 -9.97
C VAL A 194 15.33 13.22 -9.62
N TYR A 195 15.47 12.12 -10.37
CA TYR A 195 16.40 11.05 -10.06
C TYR A 195 17.29 10.75 -11.27
N ARG A 196 18.61 10.81 -11.11
CA ARG A 196 19.54 10.40 -12.17
C ARG A 196 19.37 8.91 -12.46
N GLY A 197 19.39 8.55 -13.74
CA GLY A 197 19.20 7.19 -14.24
C GLY A 197 17.75 6.82 -14.54
N THR A 198 16.78 7.71 -14.31
CA THR A 198 15.37 7.49 -14.66
C THR A 198 14.68 8.79 -15.08
N ASN A 199 13.58 8.68 -15.82
CA ASN A 199 12.78 9.83 -16.20
C ASN A 199 11.68 10.18 -15.17
N LEU A 200 11.72 9.54 -14.00
CA LEU A 200 10.79 9.81 -12.91
C LEU A 200 10.94 11.23 -12.36
N ILE A 201 9.79 11.85 -12.13
CA ILE A 201 9.62 13.08 -11.38
C ILE A 201 8.61 12.77 -10.28
N ARG A 202 8.99 12.97 -9.02
CA ARG A 202 8.06 12.92 -7.90
C ARG A 202 7.60 14.33 -7.59
N GLN A 203 6.31 14.57 -7.58
CA GLN A 203 5.70 15.77 -7.04
C GLN A 203 5.02 15.41 -5.72
N GLU A 204 5.29 16.15 -4.65
CA GLU A 204 4.62 15.90 -3.38
C GLU A 204 4.31 17.17 -2.58
N VAL A 205 3.21 17.12 -1.85
CA VAL A 205 2.97 18.04 -0.74
C VAL A 205 3.47 17.38 0.53
N ILE A 206 4.39 18.05 1.23
CA ILE A 206 4.89 17.65 2.54
C ILE A 206 4.36 18.66 3.54
N ALA A 207 3.33 18.26 4.28
CA ALA A 207 2.59 19.16 5.16
C ALA A 207 2.14 18.46 6.44
N LYS A 208 1.89 19.25 7.49
CA LYS A 208 1.40 18.76 8.78
C LYS A 208 0.17 19.53 9.23
N THR A 209 -0.58 18.93 10.14
CA THR A 209 -1.68 19.55 10.88
C THR A 209 -1.47 19.30 12.36
N ASP A 210 -1.95 20.20 13.20
CA ASP A 210 -2.01 20.01 14.65
C ASP A 210 -3.45 19.69 15.12
N GLU A 211 -4.41 19.59 14.19
CA GLU A 211 -5.78 19.19 14.53
C GLU A 211 -5.84 17.72 14.99
N PRO A 212 -6.61 17.41 16.06
CA PRO A 212 -6.78 16.05 16.53
C PRO A 212 -7.73 15.26 15.62
N SER A 213 -7.64 13.93 15.68
CA SER A 213 -8.61 13.02 15.05
C SER A 213 -8.78 13.21 13.54
N VAL A 214 -7.72 13.56 12.80
CA VAL A 214 -7.84 13.81 11.36
C VAL A 214 -7.74 12.49 10.58
N ALA A 215 -8.76 12.22 9.77
CA ALA A 215 -8.70 11.28 8.67
C ALA A 215 -8.74 12.04 7.35
N TYR A 216 -7.87 11.73 6.40
CA TYR A 216 -7.80 12.51 5.16
C TYR A 216 -7.44 11.67 3.93
N LYS A 217 -7.80 12.21 2.76
CA LYS A 217 -7.38 11.73 1.45
C LYS A 217 -6.94 12.93 0.61
N TYR A 218 -6.28 12.66 -0.50
CA TYR A 218 -5.84 13.72 -1.40
C TYR A 218 -6.06 13.38 -2.89
N ARG A 219 -6.07 14.46 -3.68
CA ARG A 219 -5.90 14.47 -5.13
C ARG A 219 -4.65 15.28 -5.43
N ALA A 220 -3.84 14.84 -6.38
CA ALA A 220 -2.61 15.50 -6.80
C ALA A 220 -2.50 15.46 -8.32
N GLY A 221 -1.84 16.46 -8.91
CA GLY A 221 -1.75 16.57 -10.35
C GLY A 221 -1.13 17.89 -10.83
N LEU A 222 -1.22 18.09 -12.13
CA LEU A 222 -0.82 19.32 -12.81
C LEU A 222 -2.00 19.86 -13.62
N LYS A 223 -2.09 21.19 -13.72
CA LYS A 223 -3.10 21.90 -14.51
C LYS A 223 -2.47 22.87 -15.49
N GLY A 224 -3.18 23.13 -16.59
CA GLY A 224 -2.73 24.04 -17.65
C GLY A 224 -2.11 23.33 -18.86
N PHE A 225 -2.32 22.02 -19.01
CA PHE A 225 -1.94 21.33 -20.24
C PHE A 225 -2.79 21.85 -21.40
N ALA A 226 -2.18 22.11 -22.56
CA ALA A 226 -2.92 22.55 -23.75
C ALA A 226 -3.82 21.43 -24.27
N THR A 227 -5.07 21.74 -24.61
CA THR A 227 -5.98 20.78 -25.28
C THR A 227 -5.56 20.55 -26.74
N GLU A 228 -5.08 21.60 -27.41
CA GLU A 228 -4.60 21.53 -28.79
C GLU A 228 -3.40 20.58 -28.92
N GLY A 229 -3.50 19.64 -29.86
CA GLY A 229 -2.43 18.68 -30.16
C GLY A 229 -2.16 17.65 -29.06
N SER A 230 -2.90 17.67 -27.95
CA SER A 230 -2.71 16.77 -26.83
C SER A 230 -3.88 15.80 -26.66
N ARG A 231 -3.62 14.64 -26.07
CA ARG A 231 -4.67 13.71 -25.66
C ARG A 231 -4.30 12.97 -24.39
N VAL A 232 -5.32 12.61 -23.61
CA VAL A 232 -5.16 11.67 -22.49
C VAL A 232 -5.42 10.26 -23.01
N ARG A 233 -4.54 9.31 -22.67
CA ARG A 233 -4.62 7.91 -23.09
C ARG A 233 -4.42 6.99 -21.88
N TRP A 234 -5.16 5.88 -21.82
CA TRP A 234 -5.02 4.88 -20.76
C TRP A 234 -5.44 3.49 -21.27
N ARG A 235 -5.14 2.44 -20.51
CA ARG A 235 -5.74 1.12 -20.71
C ARG A 235 -6.90 0.95 -19.74
N ASP A 236 -8.07 0.56 -20.21
CA ASP A 236 -9.18 0.21 -19.31
C ASP A 236 -8.95 -1.15 -18.62
N THR A 237 -9.87 -1.54 -17.73
CA THR A 237 -9.80 -2.80 -16.98
C THR A 237 -9.85 -4.04 -17.88
N SER A 238 -10.50 -3.94 -19.05
CA SER A 238 -10.50 -4.96 -20.12
C SER A 238 -9.20 -4.99 -20.93
N ARG A 239 -8.26 -4.11 -20.60
CA ARG A 239 -6.93 -3.95 -21.20
C ARG A 239 -6.94 -3.27 -22.58
N ALA A 240 -8.07 -2.72 -23.03
CA ALA A 240 -8.17 -2.00 -24.28
C ALA A 240 -7.66 -0.56 -24.14
N TRP A 241 -7.12 -0.01 -25.22
CA TRP A 241 -6.66 1.37 -25.26
C TRP A 241 -7.85 2.33 -25.38
N GLN A 242 -7.89 3.33 -24.51
CA GLN A 242 -8.85 4.41 -24.50
C GLN A 242 -8.14 5.74 -24.67
N LYS A 243 -8.81 6.73 -25.26
CA LYS A 243 -8.28 8.09 -25.41
C LYS A 243 -9.37 9.15 -25.28
N TYR A 244 -8.97 10.35 -24.87
CA TYR A 244 -9.79 11.55 -24.89
C TYR A 244 -9.00 12.71 -25.53
N GLU A 245 -9.57 13.31 -26.57
CA GLU A 245 -8.93 14.33 -27.44
C GLU A 245 -9.57 15.72 -27.26
N PHE A 246 -10.23 15.97 -26.13
CA PHE A 246 -10.69 17.30 -25.69
C PHE A 246 -11.62 18.09 -26.65
N GLY A 247 -12.39 17.40 -27.49
CA GLY A 247 -13.41 18.02 -28.36
C GLY A 247 -14.81 18.16 -27.75
N GLY A 248 -14.96 17.91 -26.45
CA GLY A 248 -16.25 17.92 -25.74
C GLY A 248 -16.47 19.17 -24.87
N ALA A 249 -17.53 19.17 -24.08
CA ALA A 249 -17.81 20.22 -23.11
C ALA A 249 -16.81 20.20 -21.93
N VAL A 250 -16.61 21.37 -21.33
CA VAL A 250 -15.83 21.57 -20.11
C VAL A 250 -16.39 20.70 -18.98
N ASN A 251 -15.51 20.11 -18.17
CA ASN A 251 -15.92 19.25 -17.07
C ASN A 251 -16.17 20.05 -15.79
N GLU A 252 -17.25 19.74 -15.06
CA GLU A 252 -17.54 20.33 -13.75
C GLU A 252 -16.60 19.81 -12.64
N GLY A 253 -16.01 18.63 -12.84
CA GLY A 253 -15.12 17.98 -11.89
C GLY A 253 -14.20 16.95 -12.56
N PRO A 254 -13.29 16.33 -11.79
CA PRO A 254 -12.42 15.28 -12.32
C PRO A 254 -13.20 14.11 -12.89
N VAL A 255 -12.84 13.71 -14.10
CA VAL A 255 -13.25 12.44 -14.69
C VAL A 255 -12.30 11.36 -14.18
N ALA A 256 -12.80 10.52 -13.27
CA ALA A 256 -12.05 9.38 -12.75
C ALA A 256 -11.93 8.29 -13.82
N LEU A 257 -10.72 7.80 -14.05
CA LEU A 257 -10.44 6.75 -15.01
C LEU A 257 -10.19 5.44 -14.27
N ARG A 258 -11.01 4.42 -14.52
CA ARG A 258 -10.70 3.02 -14.15
C ARG A 258 -9.62 2.46 -15.08
N ALA A 259 -8.43 3.06 -14.95
CA ALA A 259 -7.27 2.68 -15.71
C ALA A 259 -6.61 1.47 -15.06
N ARG A 260 -6.30 0.46 -15.86
CA ARG A 260 -5.42 -0.63 -15.47
C ARG A 260 -4.04 -0.07 -15.15
N ASN A 261 -3.38 -0.67 -14.17
CA ASN A 261 -2.07 -0.25 -13.67
C ASN A 261 -2.03 1.16 -13.06
N ARG A 262 -3.20 1.76 -12.75
CA ARG A 262 -3.35 3.13 -12.21
C ARG A 262 -2.57 4.17 -13.02
N LEU A 263 -2.57 4.03 -14.34
CA LEU A 263 -1.68 4.77 -15.23
C LEU A 263 -2.46 5.57 -16.27
N GLY A 264 -2.23 6.89 -16.28
CA GLY A 264 -2.62 7.77 -17.35
C GLY A 264 -1.42 8.30 -18.14
N LEU A 265 -1.64 8.63 -19.41
CA LEU A 265 -0.64 9.18 -20.31
C LEU A 265 -1.19 10.47 -20.91
N ILE A 266 -0.37 11.51 -20.99
CA ILE A 266 -0.61 12.70 -21.80
C ILE A 266 0.34 12.62 -22.99
N GLU A 267 -0.20 12.39 -24.18
CA GLU A 267 0.56 12.41 -25.42
C GLU A 267 0.48 13.81 -26.04
N THR A 268 1.63 14.39 -26.40
CA THR A 268 1.76 15.68 -27.08
C THR A 268 2.60 15.50 -28.34
N PRO A 269 2.71 16.52 -29.23
CA PRO A 269 3.52 16.40 -30.45
C PRO A 269 5.01 16.15 -30.20
N ASN A 270 5.50 16.48 -28.99
CA ASN A 270 6.92 16.47 -28.65
C ASN A 270 7.32 15.34 -27.69
N GLY A 271 6.35 14.56 -27.19
CA GLY A 271 6.61 13.46 -26.27
C GLY A 271 5.38 13.05 -25.46
N THR A 272 5.63 12.25 -24.42
CA THR A 272 4.59 11.74 -23.52
C THR A 272 4.96 12.07 -22.08
N LEU A 273 3.96 12.48 -21.29
CA LEU A 273 4.04 12.55 -19.83
C LEU A 273 3.12 11.50 -19.23
N ALA A 274 3.69 10.50 -18.54
CA ALA A 274 2.89 9.56 -17.75
C ALA A 274 2.59 10.14 -16.37
N PHE A 275 1.46 9.75 -15.77
CA PHE A 275 1.10 10.09 -14.38
C PHE A 275 0.46 8.90 -13.66
N PHE A 276 0.93 8.63 -12.45
CA PHE A 276 0.53 7.46 -11.66
C PHE A 276 0.87 7.66 -10.16
N PRO A 277 0.17 6.96 -9.25
CA PRO A 277 0.46 7.05 -7.82
C PRO A 277 1.67 6.19 -7.41
N PRO A 278 2.23 6.38 -6.20
CA PRO A 278 3.05 5.34 -5.56
C PRO A 278 2.33 3.98 -5.59
N SER A 279 3.06 2.88 -5.85
CA SER A 279 2.45 1.57 -6.10
C SER A 279 1.61 1.03 -4.94
N HIS A 280 2.14 1.08 -3.71
CA HIS A 280 1.52 0.46 -2.54
C HIS A 280 1.14 1.47 -1.46
N LYS A 281 2.03 2.44 -1.18
CA LYS A 281 1.81 3.44 -0.14
C LYS A 281 0.70 4.46 -0.46
N PHE A 282 0.22 4.47 -1.70
CA PHE A 282 -0.97 5.23 -2.10
C PHE A 282 -2.28 4.55 -1.66
N PHE A 283 -2.21 3.32 -1.17
CA PHE A 283 -3.38 2.58 -0.73
C PHE A 283 -3.38 2.48 0.79
N TRP A 284 -4.56 2.67 1.37
CA TRP A 284 -4.87 2.16 2.70
C TRP A 284 -5.63 0.87 2.51
N ALA A 285 -5.40 -0.09 3.41
CA ALA A 285 -6.13 -1.35 3.38
C ALA A 285 -7.64 -1.10 3.47
N ARG A 286 -8.37 -1.92 2.73
CA ARG A 286 -9.82 -2.06 2.71
C ARG A 286 -10.12 -3.56 2.70
N GLU A 287 -11.36 -3.95 2.97
CA GLU A 287 -11.80 -5.35 2.79
C GLU A 287 -12.16 -5.65 1.32
N ILE A 288 -12.01 -4.66 0.44
CA ILE A 288 -12.35 -4.70 -0.97
C ILE A 288 -11.28 -3.97 -1.79
N GLU A 289 -10.83 -4.56 -2.90
CA GLU A 289 -9.73 -4.04 -3.74
C GLU A 289 -10.24 -3.44 -5.07
N LEU A 290 -11.44 -2.86 -5.12
CA LEU A 290 -12.00 -2.34 -6.38
C LEU A 290 -11.11 -1.27 -7.00
N ASN A 291 -11.02 -1.25 -8.32
CA ASN A 291 -10.47 -0.10 -9.04
C ASN A 291 -11.46 1.09 -8.99
N LEU A 292 -11.25 2.01 -8.04
CA LEU A 292 -12.08 3.21 -7.83
C LEU A 292 -11.66 4.41 -8.72
N GLY A 293 -10.85 4.15 -9.75
CA GLY A 293 -10.33 5.12 -10.68
C GLY A 293 -9.28 6.05 -10.05
N TYR A 294 -8.05 5.55 -9.93
CA TYR A 294 -6.96 6.22 -9.19
C TYR A 294 -6.21 7.30 -9.97
N VAL A 295 -6.54 7.47 -11.26
CA VAL A 295 -6.05 8.56 -12.11
C VAL A 295 -7.22 9.32 -12.72
N TRP A 296 -7.02 10.58 -13.06
CA TRP A 296 -8.07 11.46 -13.54
C TRP A 296 -7.59 12.46 -14.57
N TYR A 297 -8.52 12.97 -15.36
CA TYR A 297 -8.36 14.21 -16.13
C TYR A 297 -9.55 15.15 -15.88
N ARG A 298 -9.41 16.43 -16.20
CA ARG A 298 -10.49 17.42 -16.23
C ARG A 298 -10.20 18.44 -17.31
N MET A 299 -11.06 18.54 -18.32
CA MET A 299 -11.05 19.68 -19.23
C MET A 299 -11.49 20.92 -18.46
N ASP A 300 -10.58 21.87 -18.27
CA ASP A 300 -10.82 23.06 -17.44
C ASP A 300 -11.50 24.18 -18.24
N ASN A 301 -11.19 24.27 -19.53
CA ASN A 301 -11.79 25.15 -20.53
C ASN A 301 -11.45 24.62 -21.95
N GLU A 302 -11.84 25.34 -23.01
CA GLU A 302 -11.55 24.96 -24.40
C GLU A 302 -10.05 24.80 -24.70
N GLY A 303 -9.19 25.59 -24.05
CA GLY A 303 -7.75 25.64 -24.32
C GLY A 303 -6.89 24.84 -23.34
N SER A 304 -7.42 24.38 -22.21
CA SER A 304 -6.61 23.70 -21.19
C SER A 304 -7.30 22.60 -20.40
N PHE A 305 -6.51 21.64 -19.94
CA PHE A 305 -6.94 20.58 -19.03
C PHE A 305 -5.96 20.32 -17.89
N SER A 306 -6.44 19.56 -16.92
CA SER A 306 -5.72 19.07 -15.74
C SER A 306 -5.70 17.55 -15.71
N ALA A 307 -4.66 16.96 -15.11
CA ALA A 307 -4.59 15.51 -14.92
C ALA A 307 -3.70 15.13 -13.73
N GLY A 308 -3.94 13.94 -13.17
CA GLY A 308 -3.12 13.41 -12.07
C GLY A 308 -3.72 12.19 -11.39
N VAL A 309 -3.42 12.03 -10.10
CA VAL A 309 -3.85 10.91 -9.25
C VAL A 309 -4.93 11.33 -8.26
N ARG A 310 -5.80 10.41 -7.87
CA ARG A 310 -6.88 10.69 -6.91
C ARG A 310 -7.25 9.48 -6.05
N HIS A 311 -7.86 9.78 -4.92
CA HIS A 311 -8.66 8.82 -4.17
C HIS A 311 -10.16 9.12 -4.34
N ALA A 312 -11.00 8.08 -4.31
CA ALA A 312 -12.46 8.20 -4.26
C ALA A 312 -12.95 8.84 -2.96
N ASP A 313 -14.15 9.44 -2.97
CA ASP A 313 -14.79 9.95 -1.74
C ASP A 313 -15.39 8.80 -0.92
N TYR A 314 -15.80 7.73 -1.59
CA TYR A 314 -16.47 6.57 -1.01
C TYR A 314 -15.98 5.28 -1.65
N GLU A 315 -16.18 4.19 -0.91
CA GLU A 315 -16.13 2.83 -1.42
C GLU A 315 -17.35 2.52 -2.29
N GLU A 316 -17.23 1.48 -3.12
CA GLU A 316 -18.32 0.90 -3.89
C GLU A 316 -18.59 -0.57 -3.51
N MET A 317 -19.76 -1.07 -3.87
CA MET A 317 -20.10 -2.47 -3.68
C MET A 317 -19.22 -3.34 -4.58
N PHE A 318 -18.49 -4.30 -4.00
CA PHE A 318 -17.93 -5.39 -4.80
C PHE A 318 -19.06 -6.19 -5.45
N ARG A 319 -18.75 -6.80 -6.59
CA ARG A 319 -19.71 -7.65 -7.30
C ARG A 319 -20.08 -8.87 -6.44
N PRO A 320 -21.31 -8.95 -5.92
CA PRO A 320 -21.73 -10.09 -5.11
C PRO A 320 -21.83 -11.35 -5.98
N TYR A 321 -21.85 -12.51 -5.31
CA TYR A 321 -22.04 -13.81 -5.93
C TYR A 321 -23.23 -14.53 -5.25
N GLY A 322 -23.74 -15.57 -5.91
CA GLY A 322 -24.87 -16.37 -5.44
C GLY A 322 -25.74 -16.79 -6.63
N VAL A 323 -26.12 -18.07 -6.65
CA VAL A 323 -27.09 -18.71 -7.53
C VAL A 323 -28.43 -18.84 -6.81
N SER A 324 -28.43 -19.23 -5.53
CA SER A 324 -29.64 -19.20 -4.70
C SER A 324 -29.99 -17.79 -4.22
N ASP A 325 -31.29 -17.51 -4.07
CA ASP A 325 -31.78 -16.22 -3.56
C ASP A 325 -31.29 -15.94 -2.13
N GLU A 326 -31.19 -16.98 -1.30
CA GLU A 326 -30.68 -16.88 0.07
C GLU A 326 -29.23 -16.39 0.08
N LEU A 327 -28.36 -17.04 -0.69
CA LEU A 327 -26.96 -16.67 -0.71
C LEU A 327 -26.74 -15.33 -1.42
N TRP A 328 -27.43 -15.09 -2.53
CA TRP A 328 -27.42 -13.81 -3.22
C TRP A 328 -27.78 -12.65 -2.28
N GLY A 329 -28.89 -12.78 -1.53
CA GLY A 329 -29.32 -11.78 -0.56
C GLY A 329 -28.29 -11.53 0.55
N LYS A 330 -27.69 -12.60 1.09
CA LYS A 330 -26.60 -12.51 2.09
C LYS A 330 -25.41 -11.72 1.56
N ARG A 331 -24.94 -12.03 0.35
CA ARG A 331 -23.72 -11.43 -0.24
C ARG A 331 -23.93 -10.01 -0.75
N VAL A 332 -25.11 -9.68 -1.26
CA VAL A 332 -25.50 -8.29 -1.58
C VAL A 332 -25.47 -7.42 -0.31
N ASN A 333 -26.03 -7.90 0.79
CA ASN A 333 -26.05 -7.17 2.06
C ASN A 333 -24.65 -6.97 2.65
N GLN A 334 -23.79 -8.00 2.57
CA GLN A 334 -22.39 -7.90 2.96
C GLN A 334 -21.65 -6.83 2.14
N SER A 335 -21.72 -6.92 0.81
CA SER A 335 -21.09 -5.96 -0.11
C SER A 335 -21.55 -4.52 0.16
N ARG A 336 -22.86 -4.32 0.38
CA ARG A 336 -23.41 -3.02 0.74
C ARG A 336 -22.84 -2.52 2.08
N ARG A 337 -22.82 -3.34 3.12
CA ARG A 337 -22.31 -2.95 4.45
C ARG A 337 -20.86 -2.48 4.37
N PHE A 338 -20.03 -3.17 3.59
CA PHE A 338 -18.61 -2.87 3.45
C PHE A 338 -18.42 -1.54 2.72
N ALA A 339 -19.13 -1.34 1.60
CA ALA A 339 -19.13 -0.07 0.86
C ALA A 339 -19.61 1.14 1.68
N LEU A 340 -20.41 0.89 2.72
CA LEU A 340 -20.89 1.94 3.61
C LEU A 340 -19.91 2.25 4.76
N GLY A 341 -19.19 1.26 5.30
CA GLY A 341 -18.45 1.41 6.56
C GLY A 341 -16.93 1.20 6.52
N ASN A 342 -16.36 0.63 5.46
CA ASN A 342 -14.94 0.28 5.39
C ASN A 342 -14.21 1.17 4.37
N PHE A 343 -13.91 2.42 4.73
CA PHE A 343 -13.17 3.35 3.87
C PHE A 343 -12.35 4.33 4.71
N ALA A 344 -11.37 3.78 5.44
CA ALA A 344 -10.74 4.41 6.59
C ALA A 344 -9.98 5.70 6.27
N MET A 345 -9.44 5.85 5.06
CA MET A 345 -8.54 6.95 4.68
C MET A 345 -7.26 6.99 5.51
N TYR A 346 -6.34 7.92 5.21
CA TYR A 346 -5.09 8.07 5.95
C TYR A 346 -5.30 8.69 7.33
N ASN A 347 -4.46 8.31 8.29
CA ASN A 347 -4.27 9.04 9.52
C ASN A 347 -3.44 10.30 9.29
N ALA A 348 -3.73 11.37 10.04
CA ALA A 348 -2.81 12.49 10.23
C ALA A 348 -2.68 12.85 11.72
N PRO A 349 -1.87 12.12 12.50
CA PRO A 349 -1.63 12.46 13.90
C PRO A 349 -1.04 13.87 14.03
N PRO A 350 -1.40 14.63 15.09
CA PRO A 350 -0.93 16.01 15.27
C PRO A 350 0.59 16.14 15.19
N GLY A 351 1.07 17.16 14.47
CA GLY A 351 2.48 17.48 14.33
C GLY A 351 3.26 16.60 13.35
N THR A 352 2.65 15.57 12.75
CA THR A 352 3.32 14.64 11.83
C THR A 352 3.35 15.16 10.39
N TRP A 353 4.46 14.95 9.69
CA TRP A 353 4.64 15.38 8.30
C TRP A 353 4.11 14.36 7.32
N GLN A 354 2.92 14.61 6.80
CA GLN A 354 2.26 13.80 5.79
C GLN A 354 2.88 14.05 4.40
N ARG A 355 3.20 12.97 3.67
CA ARG A 355 3.83 13.01 2.34
C ARG A 355 2.86 12.56 1.24
N MET A 356 2.15 13.52 0.64
CA MET A 356 1.13 13.28 -0.40
C MET A 356 1.77 13.35 -1.79
N ALA A 357 2.06 12.20 -2.39
CA ALA A 357 2.88 12.10 -3.60
C ALA A 357 2.10 11.70 -4.87
N ALA A 358 2.54 12.23 -6.01
CA ALA A 358 2.21 11.77 -7.34
C ALA A 358 3.50 11.60 -8.14
N TYR A 359 3.57 10.56 -8.97
CA TYR A 359 4.68 10.37 -9.89
C TYR A 359 4.29 10.79 -11.30
N PHE A 360 5.25 11.39 -11.98
CA PHE A 360 5.24 11.64 -13.40
C PHE A 360 6.45 10.97 -14.05
N TYR A 361 6.33 10.57 -15.31
CA TYR A 361 7.45 10.04 -16.10
C TYR A 361 7.49 10.78 -17.43
N LEU A 362 8.57 11.53 -17.66
CA LEU A 362 8.74 12.40 -18.83
C LEU A 362 9.49 11.68 -19.95
N SER A 363 8.91 11.58 -21.14
CA SER A 363 9.46 10.72 -22.20
C SER A 363 9.41 11.39 -23.57
N PRO A 364 10.47 11.29 -24.41
CA PRO A 364 10.40 11.67 -25.81
C PRO A 364 9.67 10.62 -26.67
N ALA A 365 9.31 9.47 -26.10
CA ALA A 365 8.72 8.34 -26.80
C ALA A 365 7.19 8.43 -26.92
N SER A 366 6.61 7.50 -27.68
CA SER A 366 5.15 7.33 -27.78
C SER A 366 4.50 6.94 -26.45
N GLY A 367 3.17 7.01 -26.35
CA GLY A 367 2.45 6.57 -25.16
C GLY A 367 2.66 5.09 -24.83
N GLU A 368 2.76 4.22 -25.84
CA GLU A 368 2.94 2.77 -25.63
C GLU A 368 4.34 2.45 -25.09
N GLU A 369 5.38 3.08 -25.65
CA GLU A 369 6.76 2.94 -25.16
C GLU A 369 6.93 3.52 -23.77
N THR A 370 6.29 4.66 -23.51
CA THR A 370 6.29 5.31 -22.20
C THR A 370 5.57 4.46 -21.17
N GLN A 371 4.43 3.85 -21.51
CA GLN A 371 3.76 2.89 -20.64
C GLN A 371 4.68 1.71 -20.30
N ARG A 372 5.35 1.10 -21.29
CA ARG A 372 6.26 -0.03 -21.01
C ARG A 372 7.38 0.35 -20.03
N ALA A 373 7.96 1.54 -20.18
CA ALA A 373 8.97 2.04 -19.25
C ALA A 373 8.43 2.24 -17.83
N VAL A 374 7.21 2.78 -17.69
CA VAL A 374 6.57 2.94 -16.38
C VAL A 374 6.22 1.59 -15.75
N LEU A 375 5.68 0.65 -16.53
CA LEU A 375 5.31 -0.66 -16.01
C LEU A 375 6.51 -1.51 -15.60
N ALA A 376 7.73 -1.18 -16.05
CA ALA A 376 8.95 -1.83 -15.55
C ALA A 376 9.17 -1.58 -14.04
N PHE A 377 8.62 -0.50 -13.48
CA PHE A 377 8.74 -0.22 -12.04
C PHE A 377 7.97 -1.22 -11.17
N THR A 378 6.87 -1.79 -11.66
CA THR A 378 6.05 -2.78 -10.92
C THR A 378 6.14 -4.18 -11.50
N HIS A 379 7.13 -4.43 -12.38
CA HIS A 379 7.21 -5.67 -13.16
C HIS A 379 5.89 -5.99 -13.89
N ASN A 380 5.22 -4.96 -14.43
CA ASN A 380 3.91 -5.04 -15.08
C ASN A 380 2.80 -5.54 -14.13
N ASP A 381 2.85 -5.11 -12.86
CA ASP A 381 1.99 -5.56 -11.76
C ASP A 381 2.03 -7.08 -11.58
N GLN A 382 3.23 -7.63 -11.60
CA GLN A 382 3.46 -9.05 -11.32
C GLN A 382 4.56 -9.19 -10.28
N PHE A 383 4.42 -10.18 -9.40
CA PHE A 383 5.47 -10.59 -8.49
C PHE A 383 6.49 -11.41 -9.29
N LYS A 384 7.71 -10.90 -9.39
CA LYS A 384 8.79 -11.50 -10.17
C LYS A 384 9.19 -12.87 -9.58
N PRO A 385 9.15 -13.97 -10.36
CA PRO A 385 9.63 -15.26 -9.89
C PRO A 385 11.11 -15.20 -9.45
N LEU A 386 11.41 -15.82 -8.30
CA LEU A 386 12.78 -15.95 -7.79
C LEU A 386 13.15 -17.42 -7.66
N LYS A 387 14.35 -17.78 -8.12
CA LYS A 387 14.86 -19.15 -8.02
C LYS A 387 14.90 -19.61 -6.57
N GLY A 388 14.34 -20.79 -6.28
CA GLY A 388 14.29 -21.34 -4.92
C GLY A 388 13.15 -20.79 -4.05
N TYR A 389 12.27 -19.95 -4.60
CA TYR A 389 11.15 -19.32 -3.88
C TYR A 389 9.82 -19.56 -4.59
N GLN A 390 8.75 -19.65 -3.79
CA GLN A 390 7.36 -19.54 -4.24
C GLN A 390 6.75 -18.24 -3.72
N VAL A 391 6.01 -17.53 -4.58
CA VAL A 391 5.24 -16.35 -4.20
C VAL A 391 3.94 -16.80 -3.54
N ALA A 392 3.73 -16.41 -2.29
CA ALA A 392 2.60 -16.80 -1.48
C ALA A 392 1.83 -15.59 -0.95
N VAL A 393 0.51 -15.69 -1.00
CA VAL A 393 -0.43 -14.77 -0.37
C VAL A 393 -1.19 -15.48 0.73
N SER A 394 -1.66 -14.73 1.72
CA SER A 394 -2.46 -15.28 2.80
C SER A 394 -3.68 -14.41 3.14
N HIS A 395 -4.67 -15.01 3.82
CA HIS A 395 -5.81 -14.32 4.42
C HIS A 395 -6.77 -13.69 3.41
N PHE A 396 -7.67 -14.52 2.88
CA PHE A 396 -8.77 -14.08 2.03
C PHE A 396 -10.06 -14.79 2.39
N HIS A 397 -11.16 -14.04 2.36
CA HIS A 397 -12.51 -14.53 2.60
C HIS A 397 -13.26 -14.62 1.27
N THR A 398 -12.83 -15.56 0.44
CA THR A 398 -13.47 -15.82 -0.85
C THR A 398 -14.71 -16.71 -0.70
N HIS A 399 -14.95 -17.24 0.51
CA HIS A 399 -16.07 -18.14 0.82
C HIS A 399 -16.13 -19.31 -0.17
N PHE A 400 -14.97 -19.92 -0.44
CA PHE A 400 -14.76 -20.67 -1.67
C PHE A 400 -15.66 -21.91 -1.75
N ALA A 401 -15.77 -22.68 -0.67
CA ALA A 401 -16.64 -23.85 -0.64
C ALA A 401 -18.12 -23.48 -0.81
N GLU A 402 -18.58 -22.45 -0.09
CA GLU A 402 -19.98 -21.99 -0.16
C GLU A 402 -20.35 -21.54 -1.58
N GLN A 403 -19.46 -20.79 -2.25
CA GLN A 403 -19.65 -20.36 -3.63
C GLN A 403 -19.80 -21.54 -4.61
N LEU A 404 -18.98 -22.57 -4.46
CA LEU A 404 -18.99 -23.74 -5.36
C LEU A 404 -20.20 -24.65 -5.10
N LEU A 405 -20.55 -24.85 -3.82
CA LEU A 405 -21.70 -25.64 -3.42
C LEU A 405 -23.01 -25.00 -3.89
N ASP A 406 -23.14 -23.68 -3.75
CA ASP A 406 -24.29 -22.93 -4.24
C ASP A 406 -24.39 -22.94 -5.78
N ALA A 407 -23.26 -22.97 -6.49
CA ALA A 407 -23.22 -23.20 -7.94
C ALA A 407 -23.59 -24.64 -8.35
N GLY A 408 -23.75 -25.56 -7.40
CA GLY A 408 -24.07 -26.97 -7.64
C GLY A 408 -22.92 -27.81 -8.19
N THR A 409 -21.68 -27.27 -8.21
CA THR A 409 -20.51 -28.01 -8.71
C THR A 409 -19.19 -27.45 -8.16
N LEU A 410 -18.29 -28.36 -7.77
CA LEU A 410 -16.92 -27.99 -7.38
C LEU A 410 -16.03 -27.64 -8.58
N ASP A 411 -16.50 -27.87 -9.81
CA ASP A 411 -15.80 -27.51 -11.05
C ASP A 411 -16.07 -26.07 -11.49
N PHE A 412 -16.94 -25.33 -10.79
CA PHE A 412 -17.10 -23.89 -11.01
C PHE A 412 -15.75 -23.21 -10.77
N ARG A 413 -15.36 -22.32 -11.69
CA ARG A 413 -14.09 -21.60 -11.63
C ARG A 413 -14.31 -20.14 -11.21
N PRO A 414 -14.05 -19.79 -9.94
CA PRO A 414 -14.18 -18.42 -9.49
C PRO A 414 -13.26 -17.44 -10.22
N PRO A 415 -13.69 -16.17 -10.37
CA PRO A 415 -12.94 -15.14 -11.08
C PRO A 415 -11.67 -14.68 -10.35
N TRP A 416 -11.57 -14.91 -9.04
CA TRP A 416 -10.39 -14.57 -8.26
C TRP A 416 -9.18 -15.47 -8.55
N LEU A 417 -9.40 -16.73 -8.97
CA LEU A 417 -8.32 -17.66 -9.33
C LEU A 417 -7.43 -17.16 -10.48
N PRO A 418 -7.98 -16.81 -11.67
CA PRO A 418 -7.15 -16.24 -12.73
C PRO A 418 -6.60 -14.87 -12.35
N ALA A 419 -7.24 -14.12 -11.45
CA ALA A 419 -6.72 -12.85 -10.96
C ALA A 419 -5.41 -13.04 -10.17
N PHE A 420 -5.36 -13.99 -9.23
CA PHE A 420 -4.12 -14.33 -8.50
C PHE A 420 -3.02 -14.87 -9.41
N ARG A 421 -3.35 -15.79 -10.32
CA ARG A 421 -2.36 -16.34 -11.27
C ARG A 421 -1.76 -15.25 -12.16
N ALA A 422 -2.55 -14.26 -12.56
CA ALA A 422 -2.07 -13.15 -13.38
C ALA A 422 -1.06 -12.25 -12.66
N LEU A 423 -1.01 -12.27 -11.32
CA LEU A 423 -0.03 -11.57 -10.50
C LEU A 423 1.25 -12.38 -10.27
N GLY A 424 1.32 -13.64 -10.72
CA GLY A 424 2.47 -14.52 -10.47
C GLY A 424 2.45 -15.20 -9.10
N ILE A 425 1.28 -15.30 -8.45
CA ILE A 425 1.12 -16.02 -7.18
C ILE A 425 1.18 -17.53 -7.42
N ASN A 426 1.94 -18.25 -6.60
CA ASN A 426 2.08 -19.71 -6.62
C ASN A 426 1.31 -20.39 -5.48
N ILE A 427 1.16 -19.74 -4.33
CA ILE A 427 0.47 -20.30 -3.16
C ILE A 427 -0.57 -19.29 -2.67
N ALA A 428 -1.81 -19.73 -2.50
CA ALA A 428 -2.81 -18.96 -1.75
C ALA A 428 -3.19 -19.73 -0.48
N MET A 429 -2.77 -19.18 0.67
CA MET A 429 -3.19 -19.63 1.99
C MET A 429 -4.50 -18.95 2.33
N MET A 430 -5.59 -19.66 2.13
CA MET A 430 -6.93 -19.11 2.31
C MET A 430 -7.24 -18.93 3.80
N SER A 431 -8.28 -18.14 4.13
CA SER A 431 -8.77 -18.01 5.50
C SER A 431 -10.30 -17.92 5.52
N ASP A 432 -10.97 -18.90 4.90
CA ASP A 432 -12.45 -18.95 4.87
C ASP A 432 -13.03 -19.35 6.25
N PHE A 433 -14.33 -19.57 6.32
CA PHE A 433 -15.13 -19.78 7.55
C PHE A 433 -15.20 -18.56 8.47
N HIS A 434 -15.15 -17.38 7.86
CA HIS A 434 -15.33 -16.08 8.50
C HIS A 434 -16.55 -15.37 7.90
N GLY A 435 -17.74 -15.91 8.18
CA GLY A 435 -19.02 -15.45 7.60
C GLY A 435 -19.60 -16.40 6.55
N ASP A 436 -19.03 -17.58 6.36
CA ASP A 436 -19.48 -18.67 5.51
C ASP A 436 -19.40 -20.03 6.22
N GLY A 437 -20.14 -21.02 5.71
CA GLY A 437 -20.22 -22.37 6.28
C GLY A 437 -20.77 -22.41 7.71
N THR A 438 -20.38 -23.45 8.45
CA THR A 438 -20.84 -23.77 9.82
C THR A 438 -19.67 -23.84 10.82
N PRO A 439 -18.85 -22.78 10.99
CA PRO A 439 -17.67 -22.80 11.87
C PRO A 439 -17.97 -23.09 13.35
N ASP A 440 -19.20 -22.83 13.79
CA ASP A 440 -19.62 -23.02 15.18
C ASP A 440 -20.31 -24.38 15.43
N ASP A 441 -20.45 -25.23 14.39
CA ASP A 441 -20.91 -26.60 14.57
C ASP A 441 -19.79 -27.50 15.14
N SER A 442 -20.15 -28.35 16.11
CA SER A 442 -19.18 -29.23 16.79
C SER A 442 -19.00 -30.59 16.10
N GLY A 443 -19.62 -30.83 14.94
CA GLY A 443 -19.73 -32.15 14.35
C GLY A 443 -19.88 -32.15 12.83
N ASP A 444 -20.86 -32.93 12.35
CA ASP A 444 -20.92 -33.33 10.94
C ASP A 444 -21.14 -32.19 9.96
N MET A 445 -21.87 -31.13 10.32
CA MET A 445 -22.06 -30.01 9.39
C MET A 445 -20.72 -29.35 9.12
N ARG A 446 -19.94 -29.09 10.18
CA ARG A 446 -18.60 -28.51 10.07
C ARG A 446 -17.65 -29.39 9.25
N TYR A 447 -17.66 -30.69 9.49
CA TYR A 447 -16.77 -31.60 8.78
C TYR A 447 -17.15 -31.80 7.31
N ASN A 448 -18.44 -31.75 6.97
CA ASN A 448 -18.89 -31.74 5.57
C ASN A 448 -18.47 -30.47 4.82
N ASP A 449 -18.50 -29.31 5.49
CA ASP A 449 -18.00 -28.06 4.94
C ASP A 449 -16.49 -28.15 4.64
N LEU A 450 -15.71 -28.66 5.60
CA LEU A 450 -14.27 -28.88 5.42
C LEU A 450 -13.97 -29.87 4.30
N ASP A 451 -14.70 -30.99 4.20
CA ASP A 451 -14.52 -31.98 3.13
C ASP A 451 -14.75 -31.35 1.75
N SER A 452 -15.82 -30.56 1.62
CA SER A 452 -16.13 -29.83 0.38
C SER A 452 -15.05 -28.80 0.06
N TYR A 453 -14.57 -28.08 1.07
CA TYR A 453 -13.50 -27.10 0.94
C TYR A 453 -12.17 -27.73 0.49
N PHE A 454 -11.77 -28.83 1.11
CA PHE A 454 -10.54 -29.54 0.74
C PHE A 454 -10.63 -30.09 -0.69
N LYS A 455 -11.78 -30.64 -1.08
CA LYS A 455 -12.01 -31.08 -2.46
C LYS A 455 -11.99 -29.93 -3.46
N ALA A 456 -12.52 -28.76 -3.10
CA ALA A 456 -12.46 -27.56 -3.91
C ALA A 456 -11.00 -27.07 -4.09
N CYS A 457 -10.25 -26.95 -3.00
CA CYS A 457 -8.83 -26.59 -3.06
C CYS A 457 -8.03 -27.59 -3.90
N ALA A 458 -8.31 -28.89 -3.77
CA ALA A 458 -7.69 -29.93 -4.59
C ALA A 458 -8.00 -29.75 -6.09
N ARG A 459 -9.26 -29.45 -6.42
CA ARG A 459 -9.75 -29.34 -7.79
C ARG A 459 -9.13 -28.16 -8.54
N HIS A 460 -8.83 -27.07 -7.82
CA HIS A 460 -8.37 -25.80 -8.40
C HIS A 460 -6.87 -25.52 -8.19
N SER A 461 -6.17 -26.42 -7.50
CA SER A 461 -4.70 -26.47 -7.45
C SER A 461 -4.14 -27.20 -8.68
N ASP A 462 -2.93 -26.85 -9.08
CA ASP A 462 -2.16 -27.54 -10.13
C ASP A 462 -0.65 -27.57 -9.80
N ARG A 463 0.19 -27.78 -10.82
CA ARG A 463 1.65 -27.88 -10.67
C ARG A 463 2.35 -26.56 -10.37
N GLU A 464 1.71 -25.44 -10.66
CA GLU A 464 2.28 -24.09 -10.54
C GLU A 464 1.50 -23.21 -9.57
N PHE A 465 0.37 -23.72 -9.05
CA PHE A 465 -0.51 -23.01 -8.13
C PHE A 465 -1.12 -23.95 -7.08
N LEU A 466 -0.89 -23.67 -5.81
CA LEU A 466 -1.43 -24.42 -4.67
C LEU A 466 -2.41 -23.56 -3.87
N LEU A 467 -3.65 -24.04 -3.75
CA LEU A 467 -4.61 -23.54 -2.76
C LEU A 467 -4.40 -24.33 -1.47
N MET A 468 -3.86 -23.67 -0.45
CA MET A 468 -3.75 -24.25 0.89
C MET A 468 -5.01 -23.87 1.68
N PRO A 469 -5.82 -24.86 2.12
CA PRO A 469 -6.91 -24.62 3.05
C PRO A 469 -6.39 -23.98 4.34
N GLY A 470 -7.00 -22.87 4.72
CA GLY A 470 -6.79 -22.22 6.00
C GLY A 470 -8.08 -21.54 6.45
N GLU A 471 -8.07 -21.08 7.69
CA GLU A 471 -9.22 -20.50 8.37
C GLU A 471 -8.81 -19.22 9.10
N GLU A 472 -9.71 -18.25 9.27
CA GLU A 472 -9.57 -17.17 10.26
C GLU A 472 -10.52 -17.39 11.46
N PRO A 473 -10.15 -18.21 12.47
CA PRO A 473 -10.97 -18.35 13.65
C PRO A 473 -10.80 -17.15 14.60
N ASN A 474 -11.78 -17.01 15.48
CA ASN A 474 -11.86 -15.96 16.50
C ASN A 474 -12.12 -16.56 17.90
N ALA A 475 -11.55 -17.73 18.18
CA ALA A 475 -11.79 -18.50 19.40
C ALA A 475 -10.48 -18.95 20.09
N HIS A 476 -10.56 -19.12 21.41
CA HIS A 476 -9.57 -19.76 22.29
C HIS A 476 -8.24 -19.05 22.51
N ILE A 477 -7.63 -18.45 21.49
CA ILE A 477 -6.23 -17.98 21.55
C ILE A 477 -6.06 -16.46 21.42
N GLY A 478 -7.16 -15.70 21.48
CA GLY A 478 -7.14 -14.23 21.51
C GLY A 478 -7.15 -13.56 20.13
N GLY A 479 -8.10 -12.64 19.96
CA GLY A 479 -8.30 -11.90 18.70
C GLY A 479 -8.66 -12.82 17.54
N HIS A 480 -8.37 -12.37 16.32
CA HIS A 480 -8.46 -13.21 15.13
C HIS A 480 -7.08 -13.73 14.74
N TYR A 481 -7.00 -14.94 14.23
CA TYR A 481 -5.75 -15.55 13.78
C TYR A 481 -5.98 -16.33 12.50
N THR A 482 -4.97 -16.44 11.65
CA THR A 482 -5.02 -17.41 10.55
C THR A 482 -4.43 -18.72 11.01
N ALA A 483 -5.06 -19.84 10.64
CA ALA A 483 -4.56 -21.19 10.87
C ALA A 483 -4.36 -21.94 9.56
N VAL A 484 -3.18 -22.54 9.39
CA VAL A 484 -2.84 -23.39 8.24
C VAL A 484 -2.19 -24.69 8.69
N PHE A 485 -2.44 -25.75 7.94
CA PHE A 485 -1.90 -27.08 8.23
C PHE A 485 -1.10 -27.59 7.02
N PRO A 486 -0.11 -28.49 7.23
CA PRO A 486 0.69 -29.06 6.14
C PRO A 486 -0.06 -30.11 5.30
N LYS A 487 -1.37 -30.28 5.54
CA LYS A 487 -2.30 -31.17 4.86
C LYS A 487 -3.73 -30.79 5.27
N PRO A 488 -4.78 -31.31 4.59
CA PRO A 488 -6.15 -31.22 5.10
C PRO A 488 -6.30 -31.83 6.50
N VAL A 489 -6.93 -31.09 7.42
CA VAL A 489 -7.18 -31.51 8.81
C VAL A 489 -8.64 -31.23 9.16
N TYR A 490 -9.39 -32.25 9.57
CA TYR A 490 -10.77 -32.07 10.01
C TYR A 490 -10.80 -31.61 11.46
N TRP A 491 -11.28 -30.38 11.69
CA TRP A 491 -11.34 -29.81 13.02
C TRP A 491 -12.50 -28.83 13.20
N THR A 492 -12.88 -28.58 14.44
CA THR A 492 -13.84 -27.54 14.83
C THR A 492 -13.32 -26.76 16.02
N LYS A 493 -13.61 -25.45 16.03
CA LYS A 493 -13.33 -24.56 17.16
C LYS A 493 -14.33 -24.74 18.33
N VAL A 494 -15.24 -25.71 18.27
CA VAL A 494 -16.27 -25.95 19.29
C VAL A 494 -16.16 -27.37 19.84
N ARG A 495 -16.08 -27.47 21.17
CA ARG A 495 -16.11 -28.74 21.89
C ARG A 495 -17.14 -28.69 23.01
N LEU A 496 -18.20 -29.49 22.89
CA LEU A 496 -19.26 -29.58 23.90
C LEU A 496 -18.82 -30.45 25.09
N ALA A 497 -19.51 -30.28 26.22
CA ALA A 497 -19.27 -31.10 27.40
C ALA A 497 -19.41 -32.59 27.08
N GLY A 498 -18.44 -33.39 27.51
CA GLY A 498 -18.41 -34.85 27.28
C GLY A 498 -17.84 -35.28 25.92
N GLN A 499 -17.64 -34.37 24.96
CA GLN A 499 -17.00 -34.72 23.69
C GLN A 499 -15.47 -34.91 23.86
N PRO A 500 -14.87 -35.91 23.20
CA PRO A 500 -13.42 -36.08 23.19
C PRO A 500 -12.74 -34.97 22.37
N PHE A 501 -11.48 -34.70 22.69
CA PHE A 501 -10.64 -33.77 21.92
C PHE A 501 -10.38 -34.30 20.51
N VAL A 502 -10.16 -35.60 20.40
CA VAL A 502 -9.85 -36.31 19.16
C VAL A 502 -10.71 -37.57 19.08
N GLU A 503 -11.14 -37.89 17.87
CA GLU A 503 -12.04 -39.00 17.57
C GLU A 503 -11.73 -39.57 16.19
N ASP A 504 -11.85 -40.88 16.02
CA ASP A 504 -11.87 -41.51 14.70
C ASP A 504 -13.29 -41.52 14.16
N HIS A 505 -13.61 -40.57 13.31
CA HIS A 505 -14.90 -40.42 12.67
C HIS A 505 -15.04 -41.40 11.49
N PRO A 506 -16.17 -42.15 11.37
CA PRO A 506 -16.32 -43.19 10.34
C PRO A 506 -16.22 -42.66 8.89
N LYS A 507 -16.55 -41.39 8.65
CA LYS A 507 -16.49 -40.76 7.32
C LYS A 507 -15.21 -39.98 7.05
N PHE A 508 -14.68 -39.27 8.05
CA PHE A 508 -13.63 -38.27 7.86
C PHE A 508 -12.27 -38.72 8.40
N GLY A 509 -12.22 -39.89 9.05
CA GLY A 509 -11.05 -40.35 9.78
C GLY A 509 -10.88 -39.50 11.03
N LYS A 510 -9.63 -39.13 11.35
CA LYS A 510 -9.33 -38.38 12.56
C LYS A 510 -9.92 -36.97 12.51
N VAL A 511 -10.73 -36.63 13.51
CA VAL A 511 -11.31 -35.30 13.71
C VAL A 511 -10.91 -34.72 15.05
N TYR A 512 -10.83 -33.39 15.12
CA TYR A 512 -10.42 -32.65 16.30
C TYR A 512 -11.47 -31.62 16.74
N ARG A 513 -11.67 -31.48 18.05
CA ARG A 513 -12.57 -30.48 18.65
C ARG A 513 -11.82 -29.68 19.68
N THR A 514 -11.61 -28.39 19.44
CA THR A 514 -10.91 -27.54 20.40
C THR A 514 -11.89 -26.82 21.30
N GLY A 515 -11.75 -26.94 22.62
CA GLY A 515 -12.54 -26.20 23.61
C GLY A 515 -11.74 -25.16 24.41
N SER A 516 -10.44 -25.02 24.14
CA SER A 516 -9.55 -24.14 24.90
C SER A 516 -8.30 -23.78 24.12
N ALA A 517 -7.52 -22.81 24.62
CA ALA A 517 -6.21 -22.47 24.08
C ALA A 517 -5.23 -23.65 24.11
N LYS A 518 -5.36 -24.52 25.12
CA LYS A 518 -4.54 -25.73 25.26
C LYS A 518 -4.87 -26.74 24.18
N ASP A 519 -6.17 -27.00 23.94
CA ASP A 519 -6.62 -27.90 22.88
C ASP A 519 -6.15 -27.41 21.50
N MET A 520 -6.23 -26.11 21.25
CA MET A 520 -5.74 -25.53 19.99
C MET A 520 -4.23 -25.70 19.82
N LEU A 521 -3.44 -25.46 20.88
CA LEU A 521 -2.00 -25.71 20.84
C LEU A 521 -1.67 -27.19 20.59
N GLU A 522 -2.37 -28.10 21.28
CA GLU A 522 -2.20 -29.55 21.11
C GLU A 522 -2.52 -30.00 19.68
N LEU A 523 -3.58 -29.47 19.07
CA LEU A 523 -3.91 -29.69 17.66
C LEU A 523 -2.77 -29.26 16.74
N LEU A 524 -2.25 -28.04 16.94
CA LEU A 524 -1.14 -27.51 16.13
C LEU A 524 0.14 -28.33 16.27
N GLU A 525 0.41 -28.88 17.45
CA GLU A 525 1.57 -29.74 17.70
C GLU A 525 1.42 -31.11 17.03
N LEU A 526 0.25 -31.76 17.20
CA LEU A 526 -0.04 -33.07 16.62
C LEU A 526 -0.06 -33.04 15.09
N GLU A 527 -0.69 -32.03 14.50
CA GLU A 527 -0.86 -31.89 13.07
C GLU A 527 0.19 -30.98 12.40
N ARG A 528 1.15 -30.48 13.19
CA ARG A 528 2.24 -29.59 12.74
C ARG A 528 1.73 -28.34 12.04
N GLY A 529 0.57 -27.84 12.46
CA GLY A 529 -0.04 -26.62 11.95
C GLY A 529 0.70 -25.37 12.43
N LEU A 530 0.37 -24.24 11.83
CA LEU A 530 0.89 -22.92 12.16
C LEU A 530 -0.24 -21.93 12.28
N ILE A 531 -0.06 -20.99 13.20
CA ILE A 531 -0.95 -19.84 13.37
C ILE A 531 -0.16 -18.54 13.41
N TRP A 532 -0.81 -17.44 13.06
CA TRP A 532 -0.33 -16.08 13.32
C TRP A 532 -1.51 -15.15 13.58
N GLN A 533 -1.29 -14.07 14.34
CA GLN A 533 -2.32 -13.07 14.57
C GLN A 533 -2.72 -12.43 13.24
N ALA A 534 -4.00 -12.50 12.91
CA ALA A 534 -4.58 -11.71 11.84
C ALA A 534 -4.69 -10.25 12.29
N HIS A 535 -4.32 -9.31 11.42
CA HIS A 535 -4.40 -7.85 11.65
C HIS A 535 -4.08 -7.41 13.10
N PRO A 536 -2.87 -7.72 13.64
CA PRO A 536 -2.54 -7.44 15.04
C PRO A 536 -2.70 -5.95 15.40
N ARG A 537 -3.15 -5.67 16.62
CA ARG A 537 -3.38 -4.31 17.14
C ARG A 537 -4.43 -3.49 16.37
N THR A 538 -5.34 -4.12 15.63
CA THR A 538 -6.52 -3.45 15.02
C THR A 538 -7.70 -4.43 14.93
N LYS A 539 -8.87 -3.98 14.43
CA LYS A 539 -10.12 -4.76 14.33
C LYS A 539 -10.41 -5.58 15.61
N GLY A 540 -10.86 -6.83 15.45
CA GLY A 540 -11.04 -7.80 16.54
C GLY A 540 -9.75 -8.22 17.25
N SER A 541 -8.59 -7.89 16.70
CA SER A 541 -7.26 -8.17 17.27
C SER A 541 -6.65 -6.96 18.00
N THR A 542 -7.43 -5.93 18.36
CA THR A 542 -6.92 -4.66 18.93
C THR A 542 -6.00 -4.82 20.15
N PRO A 543 -6.31 -5.62 21.18
CA PRO A 543 -5.41 -5.84 22.31
C PRO A 543 -4.40 -6.97 22.10
N TYR A 544 -4.34 -7.57 20.90
CA TYR A 544 -3.55 -8.75 20.60
C TYR A 544 -2.41 -8.42 19.61
N PRO A 545 -1.24 -9.07 19.74
CA PRO A 545 -0.93 -10.19 20.64
C PRO A 545 -0.50 -9.77 22.07
N ASP A 546 -0.49 -8.48 22.40
CA ASP A 546 -0.02 -7.96 23.68
C ASP A 546 -0.65 -8.68 24.90
N ALA A 547 -1.97 -8.93 24.85
CA ALA A 547 -2.71 -9.58 25.92
C ALA A 547 -2.38 -11.07 26.13
N ILE A 548 -1.79 -11.76 25.14
CA ILE A 548 -1.47 -13.19 25.20
C ILE A 548 0.04 -13.46 25.27
N ARG A 549 0.88 -12.43 25.36
CA ARG A 549 2.34 -12.57 25.23
C ARG A 549 2.99 -13.51 26.26
N GLU A 550 2.36 -13.73 27.41
CA GLU A 550 2.87 -14.61 28.48
C GLU A 550 2.28 -16.03 28.42
N THR A 551 1.42 -16.32 27.44
CA THR A 551 0.71 -17.61 27.35
C THR A 551 1.56 -18.70 26.71
N ALA A 552 1.21 -19.96 26.95
CA ALA A 552 1.92 -21.10 26.36
C ALA A 552 1.82 -21.14 24.82
N HIS A 553 0.65 -20.82 24.25
CA HIS A 553 0.45 -20.87 22.81
C HIS A 553 1.21 -19.76 22.09
N PHE A 554 1.26 -18.52 22.62
CA PHE A 554 2.09 -17.46 22.05
C PHE A 554 3.58 -17.82 22.07
N ASN A 555 4.06 -18.41 23.16
CA ASN A 555 5.45 -18.81 23.31
C ASN A 555 5.84 -20.04 22.47
N SER A 556 4.85 -20.78 21.94
CA SER A 556 5.10 -21.88 21.02
C SER A 556 5.64 -21.38 19.69
N ASP A 557 6.47 -22.21 19.04
CA ASP A 557 6.89 -22.00 17.65
C ASP A 557 5.79 -22.29 16.63
N ARG A 558 4.62 -22.80 17.09
CA ARG A 558 3.40 -22.91 16.30
C ARG A 558 2.73 -21.55 16.10
N TYR A 559 2.94 -20.63 17.02
CA TYR A 559 2.57 -19.23 16.88
C TYR A 559 3.70 -18.47 16.19
N LEU A 560 3.57 -18.31 14.87
CA LEU A 560 4.60 -17.73 14.02
C LEU A 560 4.83 -16.24 14.30
N GLY A 561 3.80 -15.50 14.66
CA GLY A 561 3.90 -14.04 14.81
C GLY A 561 2.60 -13.35 14.41
N GLY A 562 2.69 -12.32 13.57
CA GLY A 562 1.56 -11.47 13.23
C GLY A 562 1.55 -11.12 11.75
N ALA A 563 0.40 -10.67 11.27
CA ALA A 563 0.24 -10.39 9.86
C ALA A 563 0.67 -8.97 9.45
N TYR A 564 1.04 -8.82 8.17
CA TYR A 564 1.58 -7.58 7.59
C TYR A 564 0.72 -7.07 6.44
N GLN A 565 0.05 -5.94 6.69
CA GLN A 565 -0.77 -5.21 5.72
C GLN A 565 -0.83 -3.72 6.08
N SER A 566 -1.06 -2.85 5.10
CA SER A 566 -1.18 -1.38 5.23
C SER A 566 -2.47 -0.94 5.93
N LEU A 567 -2.69 -1.44 7.15
CA LEU A 567 -3.89 -1.24 7.94
C LEU A 567 -3.56 -0.64 9.32
N PRO A 568 -4.02 0.56 9.71
CA PRO A 568 -4.35 1.68 8.84
C PRO A 568 -3.09 2.31 8.23
N ALA A 569 -3.27 3.19 7.25
CA ALA A 569 -2.18 3.89 6.60
C ALA A 569 -1.95 5.29 7.19
N ASP A 570 -0.69 5.70 7.26
CA ASP A 570 -0.24 7.03 7.69
C ASP A 570 0.92 7.46 6.78
N LEU A 571 0.78 8.58 6.07
CA LEU A 571 1.80 9.03 5.12
C LEU A 571 2.98 9.75 5.79
N SER A 572 2.98 9.88 7.12
CA SER A 572 4.15 10.32 7.88
C SER A 572 5.12 9.21 8.24
N GLU A 573 4.65 7.95 8.26
CA GLU A 573 5.54 6.79 8.42
C GLU A 573 6.46 6.69 7.21
N LYS A 574 7.72 6.28 7.40
CA LYS A 574 8.62 6.09 6.24
C LYS A 574 8.33 4.77 5.55
N ARG A 575 8.10 3.72 6.34
CA ARG A 575 7.84 2.35 5.90
C ARG A 575 6.33 2.10 5.77
N ILE A 576 5.92 1.10 5.00
CA ILE A 576 4.54 0.61 5.02
C ILE A 576 4.29 -0.07 6.37
N CYS A 577 3.29 0.41 7.12
CA CYS A 577 2.88 -0.09 8.44
C CYS A 577 4.04 -0.15 9.47
N GLU A 578 4.74 0.98 9.64
CA GLU A 578 5.91 1.11 10.50
C GLU A 578 5.55 0.87 11.97
N ALA A 579 4.57 1.59 12.51
CA ALA A 579 4.27 1.52 13.95
C ALA A 579 3.49 0.25 14.31
N ARG A 580 2.45 -0.09 13.55
CA ARG A 580 1.56 -1.21 13.90
C ARG A 580 2.20 -2.57 13.57
N CYS A 581 2.72 -2.77 12.37
CA CYS A 581 3.19 -4.08 11.91
C CYS A 581 4.67 -4.31 12.28
N ILE A 582 5.56 -3.43 11.82
CA ILE A 582 6.99 -3.59 12.09
C ILE A 582 7.27 -3.38 13.59
N GLY A 583 6.58 -2.43 14.22
CA GLY A 583 6.62 -2.25 15.68
C GLY A 583 6.15 -3.48 16.46
N VAL A 584 5.04 -4.13 16.07
CA VAL A 584 4.60 -5.37 16.76
C VAL A 584 5.56 -6.53 16.52
N LEU A 585 6.18 -6.63 15.35
CA LEU A 585 7.22 -7.63 15.09
C LEU A 585 8.40 -7.47 16.06
N ASP A 586 8.90 -6.24 16.18
CA ASP A 586 10.04 -5.94 17.04
C ASP A 586 9.71 -6.19 18.53
N ASP A 587 8.49 -5.82 18.94
CA ASP A 587 7.97 -6.08 20.28
C ASP A 587 7.89 -7.59 20.58
N MET A 588 7.26 -8.38 19.69
CA MET A 588 7.12 -9.82 19.85
C MET A 588 8.47 -10.56 19.99
N ASN A 589 9.47 -10.14 19.20
CA ASN A 589 10.81 -10.73 19.27
C ASN A 589 11.59 -10.28 20.52
N ASN A 590 11.22 -9.18 21.15
CA ASN A 590 11.74 -8.82 22.46
C ASN A 590 11.08 -9.60 23.60
N TRP A 591 9.78 -9.90 23.48
CA TRP A 591 9.02 -10.62 24.50
C TRP A 591 9.36 -12.11 24.57
N SER A 592 9.55 -12.76 23.42
CA SER A 592 9.69 -14.22 23.31
C SER A 592 10.84 -14.63 22.39
N GLY A 593 10.76 -15.82 21.79
CA GLY A 593 11.65 -16.30 20.75
C GLY A 593 11.31 -15.76 19.35
N PRO A 594 11.78 -16.44 18.29
CA PRO A 594 11.53 -16.05 16.91
C PRO A 594 10.04 -15.85 16.61
N LYS A 595 9.72 -14.66 16.12
CA LYS A 595 8.40 -14.27 15.63
C LYS A 595 8.55 -13.54 14.30
N TYR A 596 7.59 -13.71 13.41
CA TYR A 596 7.68 -13.32 12.01
C TYR A 596 6.49 -12.48 11.58
N LEU A 597 6.68 -11.72 10.50
CA LEU A 597 5.59 -11.09 9.76
C LEU A 597 5.19 -11.96 8.58
N VAL A 598 3.89 -12.25 8.45
CA VAL A 598 3.30 -12.93 7.28
C VAL A 598 2.43 -11.93 6.54
N SER A 599 2.72 -11.64 5.28
CA SER A 599 1.90 -10.72 4.47
C SER A 599 0.50 -11.28 4.25
N GLU A 600 -0.50 -10.43 4.45
CA GLU A 600 -1.92 -10.76 4.39
C GLU A 600 -2.72 -9.80 3.49
N GLY A 601 -3.87 -10.26 3.01
CA GLY A 601 -4.85 -9.46 2.27
C GLY A 601 -6.07 -9.01 3.07
N ASP A 602 -6.64 -9.83 3.97
CA ASP A 602 -7.88 -9.56 4.73
C ASP A 602 -9.02 -8.97 3.86
N THR A 603 -9.15 -9.53 2.65
CA THR A 603 -10.04 -9.04 1.61
C THR A 603 -10.95 -10.15 1.10
N TYR A 604 -12.09 -9.74 0.56
CA TYR A 604 -13.16 -10.64 0.15
C TYR A 604 -13.07 -10.95 -1.36
N MET A 605 -14.19 -10.90 -2.07
CA MET A 605 -14.27 -11.21 -3.50
C MET A 605 -13.26 -10.43 -4.35
N LYS A 606 -12.77 -11.08 -5.41
CA LYS A 606 -11.85 -10.47 -6.38
C LYS A 606 -12.25 -10.81 -7.81
N PHE A 607 -12.02 -9.86 -8.70
CA PHE A 607 -12.24 -9.98 -10.13
C PHE A 607 -11.02 -9.47 -10.92
N PRO A 608 -10.81 -9.92 -12.17
CA PRO A 608 -9.66 -9.49 -12.99
C PRO A 608 -9.55 -7.98 -13.25
N GLU A 609 -10.64 -7.23 -13.06
CA GLU A 609 -10.74 -5.77 -13.16
C GLU A 609 -10.35 -5.00 -11.89
N ASP A 610 -10.19 -5.68 -10.76
CA ASP A 610 -9.87 -5.07 -9.47
C ASP A 610 -8.39 -4.63 -9.37
N GLU A 611 -8.11 -3.74 -8.43
CA GLU A 611 -6.79 -3.21 -8.12
C GLU A 611 -6.10 -4.05 -7.03
N ILE A 612 -5.85 -5.32 -7.34
CA ILE A 612 -5.28 -6.28 -6.37
C ILE A 612 -3.80 -5.97 -6.09
N TYR A 613 -3.02 -5.63 -7.11
CA TYR A 613 -1.56 -5.50 -6.97
C TYR A 613 -1.17 -4.39 -5.98
N GLY A 614 -1.74 -3.18 -6.12
CA GLY A 614 -1.39 -2.04 -5.26
C GLY A 614 -1.84 -2.17 -3.80
N GLU A 615 -2.76 -3.07 -3.49
CA GLU A 615 -3.25 -3.32 -2.13
C GLU A 615 -2.61 -4.54 -1.46
N LEU A 616 -1.81 -5.31 -2.21
CA LEU A 616 -1.28 -6.60 -1.78
C LEU A 616 0.22 -6.58 -1.50
N LEU A 617 0.59 -7.11 -0.33
CA LEU A 617 1.95 -7.51 -0.01
C LEU A 617 2.05 -9.04 -0.08
N VAL A 618 3.22 -9.58 -0.41
CA VAL A 618 3.42 -11.02 -0.62
C VAL A 618 4.57 -11.59 0.17
N ASN A 619 4.53 -12.90 0.36
CA ASN A 619 5.56 -13.71 1.00
C ASN A 619 6.35 -14.45 -0.07
N TYR A 620 7.66 -14.36 -0.08
CA TYR A 620 8.52 -15.23 -0.89
C TYR A 620 9.04 -16.34 0.01
N ILE A 621 8.44 -17.52 -0.08
CA ILE A 621 8.74 -18.68 0.77
C ILE A 621 9.78 -19.55 0.08
N LYS A 622 10.87 -19.88 0.77
CA LYS A 622 12.00 -20.64 0.20
C LYS A 622 11.67 -22.13 0.08
N VAL A 623 10.94 -22.48 -0.97
CA VAL A 623 10.52 -23.85 -1.30
C VAL A 623 10.66 -24.06 -2.81
N ASP A 624 11.33 -25.13 -3.21
CA ASP A 624 11.47 -25.55 -4.61
C ASP A 624 11.71 -27.07 -4.65
N PRO A 625 10.84 -27.87 -5.30
CA PRO A 625 9.65 -27.47 -6.07
C PRO A 625 8.43 -27.16 -5.18
N LEU A 626 7.40 -26.52 -5.77
CA LEU A 626 6.08 -26.38 -5.16
C LEU A 626 5.44 -27.77 -4.94
N PRO A 627 5.02 -28.14 -3.71
CA PRO A 627 4.27 -29.38 -3.48
C PRO A 627 2.93 -29.39 -4.21
N ARG A 628 2.53 -30.53 -4.76
CA ARG A 628 1.17 -30.72 -5.28
C ARG A 628 0.18 -30.83 -4.12
N PHE A 629 -1.10 -30.59 -4.41
CA PHE A 629 -2.15 -30.65 -3.40
C PHE A 629 -2.21 -32.00 -2.65
N ASN A 630 -2.04 -33.12 -3.35
CA ASN A 630 -2.08 -34.46 -2.76
C ASN A 630 -0.75 -34.93 -2.13
N GLU A 631 0.24 -34.04 -2.02
CA GLU A 631 1.54 -34.30 -1.39
C GLU A 631 1.62 -33.65 0.00
N ASP A 632 2.70 -33.93 0.74
CA ASP A 632 2.97 -33.31 2.02
C ASP A 632 3.38 -31.84 1.84
N TRP A 633 2.63 -30.90 2.43
CA TRP A 633 2.94 -29.47 2.39
C TRP A 633 3.87 -29.03 3.53
N SER A 634 4.36 -29.96 4.35
CA SER A 634 5.33 -29.66 5.41
C SER A 634 6.59 -28.91 4.93
N PRO A 635 7.08 -29.00 3.67
CA PRO A 635 8.14 -28.11 3.20
C PRO A 635 7.79 -26.62 3.36
N ILE A 636 6.54 -26.23 3.10
CA ILE A 636 6.06 -24.85 3.23
C ILE A 636 5.99 -24.45 4.70
N THR A 637 5.32 -25.24 5.54
CA THR A 637 5.18 -24.91 6.97
C THR A 637 6.53 -24.95 7.70
N ARG A 638 7.46 -25.85 7.32
CA ARG A 638 8.82 -25.84 7.88
C ARG A 638 9.60 -24.58 7.49
N ALA A 639 9.53 -24.16 6.22
CA ALA A 639 10.19 -22.92 5.79
C ALA A 639 9.64 -21.70 6.54
N MET A 640 8.31 -21.58 6.68
CA MET A 640 7.69 -20.50 7.43
C MET A 640 8.06 -20.53 8.92
N ARG A 641 8.03 -21.71 9.57
CA ARG A 641 8.42 -21.89 10.98
C ARG A 641 9.91 -21.59 11.22
N ALA A 642 10.76 -21.80 10.22
CA ALA A 642 12.18 -21.48 10.27
C ALA A 642 12.48 -20.00 9.96
N GLY A 643 11.49 -19.21 9.50
CA GLY A 643 11.73 -17.85 9.03
C GLY A 643 12.41 -17.79 7.64
N ASP A 644 12.42 -18.89 6.89
CA ASP A 644 13.02 -19.02 5.55
C ASP A 644 12.11 -18.40 4.46
N PHE A 645 11.76 -17.13 4.66
CA PHE A 645 10.98 -16.34 3.73
C PHE A 645 11.24 -14.85 3.96
N PHE A 646 10.78 -14.00 3.05
CA PHE A 646 10.74 -12.55 3.26
C PHE A 646 9.40 -12.01 2.78
N VAL A 647 9.00 -10.86 3.33
CA VAL A 647 7.80 -10.14 2.90
C VAL A 647 8.20 -8.97 2.01
N THR A 648 7.40 -8.67 0.99
CA THR A 648 7.66 -7.56 0.07
C THR A 648 6.40 -7.05 -0.61
N SER A 649 6.45 -5.81 -1.08
CA SER A 649 5.50 -5.26 -2.05
C SER A 649 5.78 -5.64 -3.50
N GLY A 650 6.95 -6.22 -3.81
CA GLY A 650 7.32 -6.76 -5.13
C GLY A 650 8.30 -5.92 -5.94
N GLU A 651 8.46 -4.63 -5.62
CA GLU A 651 9.44 -3.74 -6.27
C GLU A 651 10.84 -3.87 -5.69
N VAL A 652 10.95 -4.25 -4.41
CA VAL A 652 12.21 -4.52 -3.72
C VAL A 652 12.25 -6.02 -3.39
N LEU A 653 13.32 -6.72 -3.72
CA LEU A 653 13.43 -8.17 -3.54
C LEU A 653 14.71 -8.51 -2.78
N ILE A 654 14.62 -9.48 -1.85
CA ILE A 654 15.78 -9.98 -1.09
C ILE A 654 16.00 -11.44 -1.49
N SER A 655 16.85 -11.69 -2.50
CA SER A 655 17.05 -13.04 -3.01
C SER A 655 17.96 -13.90 -2.13
N GLU A 656 18.76 -13.26 -1.26
CA GLU A 656 19.61 -13.92 -0.27
C GLU A 656 19.71 -13.04 0.98
N TYR A 657 19.63 -13.67 2.15
CA TYR A 657 19.86 -13.02 3.45
C TYR A 657 20.53 -14.01 4.40
N ALA A 658 21.58 -13.57 5.09
CA ALA A 658 22.26 -14.34 6.12
C ALA A 658 22.95 -13.44 7.14
N VAL A 659 23.10 -13.95 8.36
CA VAL A 659 24.03 -13.40 9.36
C VAL A 659 25.27 -14.30 9.38
N GLU A 660 26.32 -13.85 8.72
CA GLU A 660 27.56 -14.60 8.48
C GLU A 660 28.58 -14.40 9.62
N GLY A 661 29.41 -15.41 9.85
CA GLY A 661 30.47 -15.38 10.87
C GLY A 661 30.10 -16.11 12.17
N SER A 662 31.04 -16.12 13.12
CA SER A 662 30.92 -16.80 14.41
C SER A 662 31.36 -15.87 15.55
N GLY A 663 30.89 -16.11 16.76
CA GLY A 663 31.16 -15.24 17.91
C GLY A 663 30.37 -13.95 17.84
N ASP A 664 30.89 -12.91 18.50
CA ASP A 664 30.22 -11.63 18.68
C ASP A 664 30.39 -10.66 17.50
N ASP A 665 31.38 -10.84 16.63
CA ASP A 665 31.57 -9.97 15.46
C ASP A 665 31.09 -10.70 14.19
N ARG A 666 29.93 -10.29 13.68
CA ARG A 666 29.25 -10.91 12.54
C ARG A 666 29.01 -9.91 11.41
N THR A 667 28.56 -10.40 10.26
CA THR A 667 28.21 -9.57 9.11
C THR A 667 26.83 -9.95 8.60
N ILE A 668 25.95 -8.96 8.45
CA ILE A 668 24.71 -9.14 7.70
C ILE A 668 25.02 -9.07 6.21
N SER A 669 24.62 -10.10 5.48
CA SER A 669 24.80 -10.24 4.04
C SER A 669 23.43 -10.33 3.39
N ALA A 670 23.08 -9.37 2.53
CA ALA A 670 21.78 -9.35 1.85
C ALA A 670 21.95 -8.99 0.37
N GLN A 671 21.45 -9.84 -0.53
CA GLN A 671 21.35 -9.52 -1.96
C GLN A 671 20.00 -8.88 -2.23
N VAL A 672 20.02 -7.58 -2.56
CA VAL A 672 18.80 -6.79 -2.78
C VAL A 672 18.73 -6.36 -4.24
N GLU A 673 17.56 -6.48 -4.85
CA GLU A 673 17.20 -5.93 -6.16
C GLU A 673 16.05 -4.93 -5.97
N TRP A 674 16.02 -3.85 -6.75
CA TRP A 674 14.95 -2.84 -6.68
C TRP A 674 14.68 -2.18 -8.04
N THR A 675 13.46 -1.67 -8.22
CA THR A 675 13.04 -0.97 -9.45
C THR A 675 13.04 0.55 -9.30
N PHE A 676 12.35 1.11 -8.31
CA PHE A 676 12.38 2.55 -8.00
C PHE A 676 13.72 2.95 -7.35
N PRO A 677 14.12 4.24 -7.40
CA PRO A 677 15.29 4.71 -6.66
C PRO A 677 15.25 4.29 -5.18
N LEU A 678 16.27 3.55 -4.74
CA LEU A 678 16.33 3.02 -3.37
C LEU A 678 16.62 4.15 -2.37
N ASP A 679 15.84 4.25 -1.28
CA ASP A 679 16.00 5.35 -0.30
C ASP A 679 16.96 4.94 0.82
N PHE A 680 16.75 3.78 1.43
CA PHE A 680 17.64 3.26 2.46
C PHE A 680 17.54 1.75 2.63
N VAL A 681 18.59 1.18 3.23
CA VAL A 681 18.53 -0.12 3.90
C VAL A 681 18.68 0.06 5.40
N GLU A 682 18.18 -0.88 6.17
CA GLU A 682 18.31 -0.84 7.62
C GLU A 682 18.62 -2.18 8.24
N VAL A 683 19.32 -2.11 9.36
CA VAL A 683 19.55 -3.21 10.28
C VAL A 683 18.89 -2.84 11.60
N VAL A 684 18.03 -3.71 12.11
CA VAL A 684 17.29 -3.50 13.36
C VAL A 684 17.55 -4.68 14.29
N TRP A 685 17.83 -4.42 15.56
CA TRP A 685 18.11 -5.47 16.55
C TRP A 685 17.49 -5.13 17.90
N GLY A 686 17.26 -6.17 18.70
CA GLY A 686 16.77 -6.04 20.07
C GLY A 686 17.61 -6.81 21.08
N ASP A 687 17.58 -6.37 22.33
CA ASP A 687 18.22 -7.01 23.49
C ASP A 687 17.20 -7.74 24.40
N GLY A 688 15.93 -7.81 23.98
CA GLY A 688 14.81 -8.30 24.78
C GLY A 688 14.07 -7.21 25.56
N LYS A 689 14.51 -5.95 25.49
CA LYS A 689 13.88 -4.80 26.17
C LYS A 689 13.81 -3.58 25.27
N THR A 690 14.89 -3.27 24.55
CA THR A 690 15.04 -2.13 23.68
C THR A 690 15.21 -2.57 22.24
N VAL A 691 14.77 -1.73 21.31
CA VAL A 691 14.95 -1.92 19.87
C VAL A 691 15.85 -0.80 19.38
N ASN A 692 16.90 -1.17 18.66
CA ASN A 692 17.88 -0.25 18.10
C ASN A 692 17.98 -0.46 16.59
N ARG A 693 18.44 0.56 15.87
CA ARG A 693 18.52 0.52 14.41
C ARG A 693 19.72 1.28 13.86
N GLN A 694 20.20 0.82 12.72
CA GLN A 694 21.12 1.53 11.84
C GLN A 694 20.44 1.69 10.49
N ILE A 695 20.28 2.94 10.05
CA ILE A 695 19.77 3.27 8.71
C ILE A 695 20.96 3.68 7.85
N ILE A 696 21.08 3.08 6.67
CA ILE A 696 22.11 3.37 5.69
C ILE A 696 21.43 3.95 4.46
N SER A 697 21.73 5.22 4.17
CA SER A 697 21.24 5.87 2.95
C SER A 697 21.75 5.12 1.72
N THR A 698 20.89 4.97 0.73
CA THR A 698 21.22 4.37 -0.58
C THR A 698 20.83 5.29 -1.73
N THR A 699 20.62 6.57 -1.43
CA THR A 699 20.15 7.58 -2.38
C THR A 699 21.10 7.80 -3.54
N ASP A 700 22.35 7.34 -3.43
CA ASP A 700 23.39 7.34 -4.46
C ASP A 700 23.24 6.21 -5.50
N LEU A 701 22.48 5.15 -5.18
CA LEU A 701 22.33 3.98 -6.05
C LEU A 701 21.32 4.23 -7.18
N ALA A 702 21.61 3.68 -8.35
CA ALA A 702 20.73 3.79 -9.51
C ALA A 702 19.42 2.99 -9.32
N PRO A 703 18.29 3.41 -9.93
CA PRO A 703 17.08 2.58 -10.03
C PRO A 703 17.34 1.33 -10.89
N HIS A 704 16.38 0.39 -10.92
CA HIS A 704 16.46 -0.87 -11.68
C HIS A 704 17.80 -1.61 -11.51
N SER A 705 18.25 -1.72 -10.27
CA SER A 705 19.59 -2.20 -9.93
C SER A 705 19.54 -3.25 -8.83
N SER A 706 20.69 -3.88 -8.58
CA SER A 706 20.87 -4.79 -7.46
C SER A 706 22.23 -4.60 -6.80
N LYS A 707 22.32 -4.95 -5.52
CA LYS A 707 23.55 -4.85 -4.73
C LYS A 707 23.54 -5.89 -3.60
N ARG A 708 24.72 -6.47 -3.36
CA ARG A 708 24.98 -7.20 -2.12
C ARG A 708 25.44 -6.23 -1.04
N PHE A 709 24.63 -6.10 0.00
CA PHE A 709 25.00 -5.35 1.20
C PHE A 709 25.75 -6.27 2.16
N ARG A 710 26.88 -5.80 2.70
CA ARG A 710 27.65 -6.45 3.76
C ARG A 710 27.83 -5.45 4.89
N ILE A 711 27.09 -5.65 5.99
CA ILE A 711 27.01 -4.69 7.10
C ILE A 711 27.55 -5.37 8.37
N PRO A 712 28.71 -4.93 8.89
CA PRO A 712 29.23 -5.45 10.14
C PRO A 712 28.28 -5.21 11.31
N ILE A 713 28.11 -6.20 12.18
CA ILE A 713 27.32 -6.09 13.41
C ILE A 713 28.01 -6.83 14.55
N ARG A 714 28.11 -6.16 15.70
CA ARG A 714 28.52 -6.80 16.95
C ARG A 714 27.29 -7.40 17.64
N THR A 715 27.19 -8.69 17.87
CA THR A 715 26.02 -9.39 18.43
C THR A 715 25.99 -9.45 19.95
N GLN A 716 27.07 -9.07 20.63
CA GLN A 716 27.14 -9.03 22.09
C GLN A 716 25.93 -8.30 22.70
N GLY A 717 25.20 -8.98 23.58
CA GLY A 717 24.01 -8.45 24.27
C GLY A 717 22.74 -8.34 23.40
N LYS A 718 22.78 -8.75 22.13
CA LYS A 718 21.61 -8.75 21.23
C LYS A 718 20.97 -10.13 21.26
N LYS A 719 19.63 -10.18 21.24
CA LYS A 719 18.86 -11.42 21.14
C LYS A 719 18.47 -11.73 19.70
N TRP A 720 18.20 -10.71 18.90
CA TRP A 720 17.77 -10.87 17.51
C TRP A 720 18.21 -9.71 16.62
N VAL A 721 18.25 -9.96 15.32
CA VAL A 721 18.50 -8.95 14.28
C VAL A 721 17.69 -9.22 13.01
N ARG A 722 17.26 -8.16 12.32
CA ARG A 722 16.63 -8.24 11.00
C ARG A 722 17.17 -7.17 10.05
N PHE A 723 16.94 -7.39 8.76
CA PHE A 723 17.29 -6.48 7.68
C PHE A 723 16.05 -6.10 6.86
N ALA A 724 16.00 -4.86 6.40
CA ALA A 724 14.98 -4.41 5.46
C ALA A 724 15.53 -3.36 4.48
N ALA A 725 14.85 -3.20 3.35
CA ALA A 725 15.19 -2.24 2.31
C ALA A 725 13.92 -1.53 1.83
N PHE A 726 14.00 -0.21 1.62
CA PHE A 726 12.87 0.62 1.21
C PHE A 726 13.25 1.60 0.10
N ASP A 727 12.35 1.78 -0.86
CA ASP A 727 12.53 2.67 -2.01
C ASP A 727 11.84 4.03 -1.85
N SER A 728 12.00 4.90 -2.84
CA SER A 728 11.40 6.23 -2.84
C SER A 728 9.88 6.24 -2.90
N ALA A 729 9.22 5.20 -3.42
CA ALA A 729 7.77 5.07 -3.40
C ALA A 729 7.23 4.53 -2.06
N GLY A 730 8.14 4.16 -1.14
CA GLY A 730 7.81 3.58 0.15
C GLY A 730 7.57 2.07 0.08
N ASN A 731 7.79 1.46 -1.09
CA ASN A 731 7.80 0.02 -1.25
C ASN A 731 8.99 -0.56 -0.49
N GLY A 732 8.92 -1.83 -0.12
CA GLY A 732 10.03 -2.42 0.61
C GLY A 732 9.95 -3.93 0.76
N ALA A 733 11.06 -4.47 1.22
CA ALA A 733 11.21 -5.87 1.59
C ALA A 733 11.83 -6.01 2.98
N LEU A 734 11.35 -6.99 3.74
CA LEU A 734 11.81 -7.29 5.09
C LEU A 734 12.14 -8.77 5.21
N ALA A 735 13.40 -9.06 5.57
CA ALA A 735 13.84 -10.41 5.93
C ALA A 735 13.47 -10.69 7.39
N GLN A 736 13.09 -11.94 7.68
CA GLN A 736 12.65 -12.32 9.02
C GLN A 736 13.79 -12.21 10.06
N PRO A 737 13.47 -11.91 11.34
CA PRO A 737 14.47 -11.85 12.41
C PRO A 737 15.25 -13.15 12.60
N VAL A 738 16.56 -13.02 12.81
CA VAL A 738 17.47 -14.10 13.21
C VAL A 738 17.81 -13.92 14.69
N HIS A 739 17.65 -14.97 15.49
CA HIS A 739 17.99 -14.99 16.92
C HIS A 739 19.40 -15.52 17.18
N PHE A 740 20.01 -15.12 18.30
CA PHE A 740 21.38 -15.48 18.70
C PHE A 740 21.45 -16.43 19.89
#